data_AF-A0A7X0E8A8-F1
#
_entry.id   AF-A0A7X0E8A8-F1
#
_cell.length_a   1.000
_cell.length_b   1.000
_cell.length_c   1.000
_cell.angle_alpha   90.00
_cell.angle_beta   90.00
_cell.angle_gamma   90.00
#
_symmetry.space_group_name_H-M   'P 1'
#
loop_
_entity.id
_entity.type
_entity.pdbx_description
1 polymer ?
#
loop_
_entity_poly.entity_id
_entity_poly.type
_entity_poly.pdbx_seq_one_letter_code
_entity_poly.pdbx_strand_id
1 'polypeptide(L)'
;MKHIVGGGYDGRRLREKSGHGEPVRKRLAAMLGIALAATSVDAFAQTTVNAPSSGGDITALLQADAGTDNIVLQGPAYSVALPSGTTTYSGVLSGTGTLTVNGASNTLVLTGTNTFTVPNPTETTAAKGYYNDNSEIYDGIAGAPFRGWIYNLVNPNSPEVFINSGATLQLGGDGVTGSLGVYANIEDNGTLAINAANDGSAFSLGSISGSGSLHLITGSPYLANVSTYTGATIIENNQTLFLGTDHTYGAIPDSSFVFNNGSFILNTPINGGSGNPGVMSVSQNVWQNHYGNDINIDGNGGLIVLSGVYSYTDSGVNAKTDPSLSNSSLNYTIIRGSASTRGFNIEGGVVQFGDGTTDKIFLPGNEYTSYINLHNGGILAFDYDGTVTLDTPIGGGIYHDSTSTPGIGSVVITGNASNANHVIFTQPGDYNGLTQIDAGTILQLGDGTVGNSIGTPGQLGYFSSSRGDSSLLTAESSDGLSTDRITDNGTLLVDNVVGAQDGITAVSLSNISGSGALTQMGALPLTLLENTTYTGATTIGTGSTLYLGTNSSGIAGSLASSSGVALTGTGATLDISQASAETLQDLSGAAASVIALGSHALTVGTADSTVFAGAITDGGIGGGSAGSLIKIGSGTLVLSGANTYTGGTTISDGTLQLGAGSSSGSVLGDIVDQGILAFDRSDNAIFSGVISGSGGLLQGGSGTTALTAVDTYTGATEVASGDLQVDGTITSDVQVDAGTTLSGTGRVGGINVFGNLLIGDAAAAAKVMSATHNVTFNPGSQFQIYIDPTGAHSLLQVNGSAVLKGGNVSL
;
A
#
# COMPACT_ATOMS: atom_id res chain seq x y z
N MET A 1 57.38 4.31 -9.00
CA MET A 1 58.76 4.87 -8.93
C MET A 1 58.67 6.29 -8.35
N LYS A 2 59.58 6.68 -7.43
CA LYS A 2 59.83 8.06 -6.88
C LYS A 2 58.60 8.71 -6.16
N HIS A 3 58.58 9.14 -4.88
CA HIS A 3 59.55 9.54 -3.82
C HIS A 3 60.08 11.01 -3.88
N ILE A 4 60.23 11.64 -2.69
CA ILE A 4 60.72 13.03 -2.36
C ILE A 4 59.64 14.14 -2.37
N VAL A 5 59.69 15.26 -1.60
CA VAL A 5 59.67 15.52 -0.13
C VAL A 5 59.83 17.04 0.19
N GLY A 6 59.07 17.58 1.18
CA GLY A 6 59.22 18.95 1.77
C GLY A 6 58.51 20.10 1.01
N GLY A 7 58.15 21.27 1.58
CA GLY A 7 58.13 21.76 2.98
C GLY A 7 58.26 23.32 3.07
N GLY A 8 57.48 24.02 3.93
CA GLY A 8 57.78 25.41 4.39
C GLY A 8 56.65 26.48 4.45
N TYR A 9 56.41 27.04 5.66
CA TYR A 9 56.16 28.45 6.12
C TYR A 9 55.66 29.58 5.18
N ASP A 10 55.00 30.69 5.58
CA ASP A 10 54.54 31.36 6.84
C ASP A 10 53.33 32.29 6.47
N GLY A 11 52.50 32.80 7.41
CA GLY A 11 51.33 33.66 7.03
C GLY A 11 50.45 34.42 8.06
N ARG A 12 50.68 34.31 9.39
CA ARG A 12 50.19 35.20 10.51
C ARG A 12 48.86 36.01 10.42
N ARG A 13 47.98 35.82 11.43
CA ARG A 13 47.55 36.83 12.46
C ARG A 13 46.64 36.16 13.54
N LEU A 14 47.08 35.95 14.79
CA LEU A 14 46.97 36.82 16.00
C LEU A 14 45.51 36.99 16.52
N ARG A 15 45.12 36.82 17.80
CA ARG A 15 45.80 36.55 19.11
C ARG A 15 44.80 35.86 20.09
N GLU A 16 45.16 34.75 20.75
CA GLU A 16 45.62 34.59 22.16
C GLU A 16 44.55 34.51 23.29
N LYS A 17 44.60 33.38 24.02
CA LYS A 17 44.02 33.15 25.36
C LYS A 17 45.13 33.26 26.43
N SER A 18 44.82 33.85 27.58
CA SER A 18 45.32 33.51 28.94
C SER A 18 44.62 34.45 29.95
N GLY A 19 44.51 34.20 31.26
CA GLY A 19 44.93 33.10 32.15
C GLY A 19 44.54 33.48 33.60
N HIS A 20 44.45 32.53 34.54
CA HIS A 20 44.02 32.79 35.92
C HIS A 20 45.01 33.60 36.77
N GLY A 21 44.50 34.30 37.81
CA GLY A 21 45.29 34.75 38.97
C GLY A 21 44.72 35.95 39.75
N GLU A 22 44.03 35.71 40.87
CA GLU A 22 43.69 36.74 41.88
C GLU A 22 44.90 37.03 42.80
N PRO A 23 45.07 38.24 43.37
CA PRO A 23 44.79 38.37 44.82
C PRO A 23 44.44 39.78 45.41
N VAL A 24 43.50 39.81 46.37
CA VAL A 24 43.67 40.38 47.74
C VAL A 24 43.60 41.92 48.02
N ARG A 25 42.47 42.34 48.62
CA ARG A 25 42.25 43.18 49.84
C ARG A 25 42.36 44.74 49.90
N LYS A 26 41.43 45.28 50.75
CA LYS A 26 41.35 46.59 51.50
C LYS A 26 40.83 47.81 50.71
N ARG A 27 39.99 48.72 51.24
CA ARG A 27 39.19 48.89 52.50
C ARG A 27 38.10 49.96 52.19
N LEU A 28 36.81 49.84 52.52
CA LEU A 28 36.10 49.82 53.83
C LEU A 28 35.81 51.22 54.44
N ALA A 29 34.55 51.42 54.87
CA ALA A 29 33.96 52.49 55.71
C ALA A 29 33.66 53.85 55.05
N ALA A 30 32.58 54.58 55.40
CA ALA A 30 31.31 54.25 56.12
C ALA A 30 30.29 55.41 55.85
N MET A 31 28.98 55.17 55.77
CA MET A 31 27.94 55.41 56.81
C MET A 31 26.61 55.59 56.03
N LEU A 32 25.38 55.51 56.54
CA LEU A 32 24.66 54.95 57.71
C LEU A 32 23.23 55.50 57.48
N GLY A 33 22.08 54.83 57.54
CA GLY A 33 21.66 53.55 58.07
C GLY A 33 20.19 53.72 58.48
N ILE A 34 19.27 52.92 57.94
CA ILE A 34 17.93 52.72 58.51
C ILE A 34 17.71 51.20 58.50
N ALA A 35 17.56 50.62 59.69
CA ALA A 35 17.09 49.25 59.82
C ALA A 35 15.57 49.25 59.66
N LEU A 36 15.07 48.65 58.58
CA LEU A 36 13.74 48.03 58.62
C LEU A 36 13.94 46.53 58.91
N ALA A 37 13.06 45.98 59.74
CA ALA A 37 13.22 44.64 60.26
C ALA A 37 13.23 43.60 59.14
N ALA A 38 14.22 42.72 59.15
CA ALA A 38 13.98 41.35 58.75
C ALA A 38 13.04 40.75 59.80
N THR A 39 11.73 40.85 59.57
CA THR A 39 10.82 39.90 60.18
C THR A 39 11.28 38.51 59.78
N SER A 40 11.38 37.59 60.74
CA SER A 40 11.32 36.18 60.39
C SER A 40 10.09 36.01 59.51
N VAL A 41 10.28 35.50 58.30
CA VAL A 41 9.21 34.73 57.68
C VAL A 41 9.17 33.47 58.52
N ASP A 42 8.39 33.53 59.60
CA ASP A 42 7.96 32.31 60.27
C ASP A 42 7.36 31.44 59.17
N ALA A 43 7.87 30.22 59.03
CA ALA A 43 7.19 29.23 58.21
C ALA A 43 5.83 29.01 58.87
N PHE A 44 4.80 29.67 58.35
CA PHE A 44 3.43 29.46 58.78
C PHE A 44 3.18 27.96 58.66
N ALA A 45 2.98 27.31 59.81
CA ALA A 45 2.69 25.89 59.83
C ALA A 45 1.37 25.72 59.09
N GLN A 46 1.38 24.88 58.04
CA GLN A 46 0.23 24.66 57.18
C GLN A 46 -1.00 24.31 58.04
N THR A 47 -1.96 25.23 58.18
CA THR A 47 -3.12 24.99 59.04
C THR A 47 -4.20 24.26 58.27
N THR A 48 -5.19 23.72 58.98
CA THR A 48 -6.32 23.02 58.36
C THR A 48 -7.60 23.75 58.73
N VAL A 49 -8.28 24.28 57.71
CA VAL A 49 -9.47 25.11 57.83
C VAL A 49 -10.66 24.36 57.23
N ASN A 50 -11.80 24.40 57.91
CA ASN A 50 -13.03 23.79 57.42
C ASN A 50 -13.79 24.78 56.54
N ALA A 51 -14.13 24.39 55.32
CA ALA A 51 -15.03 25.17 54.47
C ALA A 51 -16.47 25.15 55.04
N PRO A 52 -17.33 26.12 54.68
CA PRO A 52 -18.71 26.16 55.15
C PRO A 52 -19.47 24.86 54.81
N SER A 53 -20.11 24.22 55.79
CA SER A 53 -20.87 22.97 55.58
C SER A 53 -22.13 23.15 54.71
N SER A 54 -22.56 24.38 54.49
CA SER A 54 -23.60 24.74 53.52
C SER A 54 -23.15 24.67 52.06
N GLY A 55 -21.86 24.55 51.80
CA GLY A 55 -21.28 24.96 50.52
C GLY A 55 -21.15 26.49 50.43
N GLY A 56 -20.66 26.99 49.28
CA GLY A 56 -20.56 28.41 48.96
C GLY A 56 -19.23 28.86 48.36
N ASP A 57 -19.01 30.17 48.30
CA ASP A 57 -17.77 30.75 47.79
C ASP A 57 -16.60 30.58 48.78
N ILE A 58 -15.51 29.94 48.32
CA ILE A 58 -14.28 29.71 49.08
C ILE A 58 -13.09 30.55 48.60
N THR A 59 -13.32 31.53 47.71
CA THR A 59 -12.26 32.40 47.15
C THR A 59 -11.41 33.06 48.24
N ALA A 60 -12.04 33.54 49.31
CA ALA A 60 -11.34 34.15 50.44
C ALA A 60 -10.53 33.15 51.27
N LEU A 61 -10.91 31.85 51.30
CA LEU A 61 -10.14 30.80 51.97
C LEU A 61 -8.92 30.39 51.13
N LEU A 62 -9.06 30.29 49.81
CA LEU A 62 -7.95 30.01 48.89
C LEU A 62 -6.89 31.13 48.87
N GLN A 63 -7.29 32.36 49.22
CA GLN A 63 -6.40 33.52 49.32
C GLN A 63 -5.88 33.78 50.74
N ALA A 64 -6.42 33.10 51.76
CA ALA A 64 -5.94 33.20 53.14
C ALA A 64 -4.53 32.61 53.28
N ASP A 65 -3.74 33.16 54.20
CA ASP A 65 -2.37 32.72 54.54
C ASP A 65 -1.52 32.36 53.30
N ALA A 66 -1.56 33.27 52.31
CA ALA A 66 -0.89 33.19 51.01
C ALA A 66 -1.19 31.91 50.20
N GLY A 67 -2.37 31.32 50.40
CA GLY A 67 -2.79 30.09 49.72
C GLY A 67 -2.06 28.85 50.23
N THR A 68 -1.62 28.82 51.49
CA THR A 68 -0.92 27.66 52.08
C THR A 68 -1.83 26.72 52.87
N ASP A 69 -2.89 27.21 53.50
CA ASP A 69 -3.80 26.43 54.34
C ASP A 69 -4.49 25.27 53.60
N ASN A 70 -4.56 24.11 54.24
CA ASN A 70 -5.36 22.98 53.78
C ASN A 70 -6.85 23.23 54.05
N ILE A 71 -7.72 23.03 53.06
CA ILE A 71 -9.15 23.28 53.18
C ILE A 71 -9.92 21.95 53.12
N VAL A 72 -10.70 21.68 54.16
CA VAL A 72 -11.59 20.51 54.23
C VAL A 72 -12.99 20.92 53.79
N LEU A 73 -13.43 20.38 52.65
CA LEU A 73 -14.78 20.51 52.11
C LEU A 73 -15.75 19.63 52.91
N GLN A 74 -16.91 20.20 53.30
CA GLN A 74 -17.89 19.58 54.21
C GLN A 74 -19.35 19.76 53.74
N GLY A 75 -19.55 20.11 52.48
CA GLY A 75 -20.81 20.65 51.96
C GLY A 75 -21.01 20.27 50.49
N PRO A 76 -22.19 20.53 49.92
CA PRO A 76 -22.55 19.93 48.62
C PRO A 76 -21.74 20.48 47.43
N ALA A 77 -21.48 21.79 47.41
CA ALA A 77 -20.83 22.46 46.29
C ALA A 77 -20.11 23.73 46.75
N TYR A 78 -18.97 24.02 46.12
CA TYR A 78 -18.13 25.18 46.41
C TYR A 78 -17.77 25.92 45.14
N SER A 79 -17.72 27.25 45.20
CA SER A 79 -17.34 28.09 44.07
C SER A 79 -16.07 28.88 44.34
N VAL A 80 -15.33 29.15 43.28
CA VAL A 80 -14.16 30.04 43.26
C VAL A 80 -14.41 31.10 42.19
N ALA A 81 -14.25 32.37 42.54
CA ALA A 81 -14.53 33.52 41.69
C ALA A 81 -13.37 34.53 41.79
N LEU A 82 -12.19 34.12 41.34
CA LEU A 82 -10.96 34.90 41.45
C LEU A 82 -10.98 36.14 40.54
N PRO A 83 -10.30 37.24 40.93
CA PRO A 83 -9.98 38.34 40.02
C PRO A 83 -9.21 37.84 38.77
N SER A 84 -9.22 38.64 37.71
CA SER A 84 -8.41 38.36 36.50
C SER A 84 -6.92 38.22 36.84
N GLY A 85 -6.27 37.21 36.27
CA GLY A 85 -4.88 36.84 36.56
C GLY A 85 -4.75 35.51 37.31
N THR A 86 -3.53 35.19 37.72
CA THR A 86 -3.17 33.90 38.34
C THR A 86 -3.25 33.96 39.86
N THR A 87 -3.86 32.96 40.47
CA THR A 87 -3.81 32.71 41.93
C THR A 87 -3.31 31.30 42.17
N THR A 88 -2.17 31.19 42.84
CA THR A 88 -1.57 29.90 43.21
C THR A 88 -2.02 29.50 44.60
N TYR A 89 -2.52 28.27 44.72
CA TYR A 89 -2.91 27.63 45.96
C TYR A 89 -2.07 26.36 46.14
N SER A 90 -1.29 26.36 47.22
CA SER A 90 -0.34 25.34 47.64
C SER A 90 -0.81 24.47 48.80
N GLY A 91 -1.92 24.85 49.42
CA GLY A 91 -2.70 23.96 50.29
C GLY A 91 -3.36 22.82 49.51
N VAL A 92 -3.99 21.93 50.26
CA VAL A 92 -4.75 20.78 49.74
C VAL A 92 -6.24 20.96 50.00
N LEU A 93 -7.05 20.84 48.94
CA LEU A 93 -8.50 20.63 49.03
C LEU A 93 -8.78 19.14 49.29
N SER A 94 -9.52 18.84 50.35
CA SER A 94 -9.87 17.47 50.77
C SER A 94 -11.32 17.37 51.25
N GLY A 95 -11.84 16.17 51.51
CA GLY A 95 -13.18 15.98 52.06
C GLY A 95 -14.27 15.75 51.00
N THR A 96 -15.41 16.44 51.11
CA THR A 96 -16.59 16.19 50.27
C THR A 96 -17.26 17.48 49.79
N GLY A 97 -17.57 17.52 48.49
CA GLY A 97 -18.20 18.62 47.78
C GLY A 97 -17.69 18.74 46.34
N THR A 98 -18.46 19.40 45.46
CA THR A 98 -17.96 19.77 44.12
C THR A 98 -17.22 21.12 44.15
N LEU A 99 -16.37 21.36 43.15
CA LEU A 99 -15.63 22.62 42.98
C LEU A 99 -15.96 23.27 41.63
N THR A 100 -16.48 24.50 41.63
CA THR A 100 -16.75 25.29 40.42
C THR A 100 -15.81 26.49 40.32
N VAL A 101 -14.94 26.50 39.32
CA VAL A 101 -14.05 27.64 39.01
C VAL A 101 -14.78 28.59 38.06
N ASN A 102 -14.91 29.85 38.46
CA ASN A 102 -15.66 30.91 37.75
C ASN A 102 -14.79 32.14 37.55
N GLY A 103 -15.06 32.89 36.47
CA GLY A 103 -14.51 34.23 36.22
C GLY A 103 -13.85 34.32 34.86
N ALA A 104 -13.88 35.50 34.25
CA ALA A 104 -13.25 35.72 32.96
C ALA A 104 -11.76 36.06 33.13
N SER A 105 -10.90 35.32 32.42
CA SER A 105 -9.44 35.52 32.40
C SER A 105 -8.77 35.37 33.76
N ASN A 106 -9.20 34.40 34.56
CA ASN A 106 -8.51 33.99 35.78
C ASN A 106 -7.92 32.57 35.65
N THR A 107 -6.89 32.32 36.45
CA THR A 107 -6.24 31.01 36.57
C THR A 107 -6.13 30.63 38.03
N LEU A 108 -6.85 29.60 38.46
CA LEU A 108 -6.60 28.93 39.73
C LEU A 108 -5.52 27.87 39.49
N VAL A 109 -4.35 28.03 40.12
CA VAL A 109 -3.28 27.02 40.07
C VAL A 109 -3.33 26.21 41.36
N LEU A 110 -3.56 24.91 41.25
CA LEU A 110 -3.46 23.96 42.35
C LEU A 110 -2.11 23.25 42.28
N THR A 111 -1.21 23.47 43.25
CA THR A 111 0.10 22.79 43.27
C THR A 111 0.16 21.60 44.26
N GLY A 112 -0.83 21.47 45.14
CA GLY A 112 -1.00 20.29 46.01
C GLY A 112 -1.73 19.11 45.34
N THR A 113 -1.74 17.96 46.03
CA THR A 113 -2.56 16.79 45.69
C THR A 113 -3.92 16.91 46.36
N ASN A 114 -4.96 17.20 45.60
CA ASN A 114 -6.31 17.44 46.10
C ASN A 114 -7.13 16.15 46.06
N THR A 115 -7.86 15.82 47.12
CA THR A 115 -8.47 14.49 47.35
C THR A 115 -9.94 14.54 47.74
N PHE A 116 -10.63 15.63 47.43
CA PHE A 116 -12.07 15.75 47.66
C PHE A 116 -12.90 14.86 46.73
N THR A 117 -14.18 14.63 47.08
CA THR A 117 -15.09 13.71 46.38
C THR A 117 -16.53 14.26 46.30
N VAL A 118 -17.34 13.79 45.33
CA VAL A 118 -18.77 14.15 45.28
C VAL A 118 -19.55 13.73 46.54
N PRO A 119 -20.58 14.50 46.96
CA PRO A 119 -21.52 14.07 48.00
C PRO A 119 -22.36 12.87 47.55
N ASN A 120 -22.33 11.77 48.32
CA ASN A 120 -23.03 10.51 48.03
C ASN A 120 -22.65 9.91 46.65
N PRO A 121 -21.40 9.45 46.45
CA PRO A 121 -21.02 8.77 45.22
C PRO A 121 -21.91 7.55 44.98
N THR A 122 -22.37 7.37 43.75
CA THR A 122 -23.06 6.14 43.33
C THR A 122 -22.11 4.94 43.45
N GLU A 123 -22.62 3.80 43.95
CA GLU A 123 -21.78 2.68 44.41
C GLU A 123 -20.92 2.01 43.33
N THR A 124 -19.69 2.50 43.13
CA THR A 124 -18.49 1.71 42.76
C THR A 124 -17.19 2.26 43.38
N THR A 125 -17.24 3.33 44.21
CA THR A 125 -16.06 3.93 44.87
C THR A 125 -15.33 3.02 45.86
N ALA A 126 -15.90 1.86 46.22
CA ALA A 126 -15.19 0.80 46.94
C ALA A 126 -14.01 0.19 46.12
N ALA A 127 -13.92 0.49 44.82
CA ALA A 127 -12.85 0.07 43.93
C ALA A 127 -11.82 1.17 43.59
N LYS A 128 -11.66 2.22 44.42
CA LYS A 128 -10.39 2.99 44.50
C LYS A 128 -9.26 2.16 45.18
N GLY A 129 -9.28 0.85 44.99
CA GLY A 129 -8.38 -0.12 45.60
C GLY A 129 -7.36 -0.60 44.58
N TYR A 130 -6.11 -0.19 44.77
CA TYR A 130 -4.96 -0.79 44.09
C TYR A 130 -4.95 -2.31 44.33
N TYR A 131 -5.07 -3.10 43.27
CA TYR A 131 -4.57 -4.48 43.29
C TYR A 131 -3.08 -4.45 42.95
N ASN A 132 -2.24 -4.38 43.98
CA ASN A 132 -0.96 -5.07 43.96
C ASN A 132 -1.11 -6.36 44.79
N ASP A 133 -0.35 -7.40 44.46
CA ASP A 133 -0.45 -8.70 45.15
C ASP A 133 0.11 -8.69 46.60
N ASN A 134 0.40 -7.52 47.18
CA ASN A 134 1.00 -7.36 48.51
C ASN A 134 0.46 -6.14 49.30
N SER A 135 -0.85 -6.13 49.54
CA SER A 135 -1.48 -5.66 50.78
C SER A 135 -1.01 -4.35 51.47
N GLU A 136 -0.71 -3.27 50.74
CA GLU A 136 -0.72 -1.91 51.30
C GLU A 136 -1.36 -0.92 50.32
N ILE A 137 -2.33 -0.13 50.81
CA ILE A 137 -2.98 0.94 50.03
C ILE A 137 -2.04 2.15 50.02
N TYR A 138 -1.37 2.37 48.89
CA TYR A 138 -0.52 3.54 48.67
C TYR A 138 -1.36 4.75 48.24
N ASP A 139 -1.82 5.54 49.22
CA ASP A 139 -2.26 6.92 48.98
C ASP A 139 -1.03 7.83 48.89
N GLY A 140 -0.69 8.23 47.66
CA GLY A 140 0.28 9.29 47.34
C GLY A 140 1.67 9.22 48.00
N ILE A 141 2.66 8.60 47.33
CA ILE A 141 4.08 8.81 47.67
C ILE A 141 4.82 9.58 46.58
N ALA A 142 5.41 10.70 47.00
CA ALA A 142 6.31 11.51 46.19
C ALA A 142 7.56 10.72 45.76
N GLY A 143 7.93 10.80 44.48
CA GLY A 143 9.23 10.39 43.98
C GLY A 143 9.42 8.91 43.61
N ALA A 144 8.35 8.12 43.47
CA ALA A 144 8.39 6.78 42.89
C ALA A 144 7.67 6.74 41.53
N PRO A 145 8.23 6.10 40.48
CA PRO A 145 7.53 5.95 39.20
C PRO A 145 6.28 5.08 39.39
N PHE A 146 5.14 5.56 38.85
CA PHE A 146 3.89 4.81 38.84
C PHE A 146 4.09 3.42 38.19
N ARG A 147 3.83 2.36 38.96
CA ARG A 147 3.87 0.94 38.53
C ARG A 147 2.66 0.18 39.10
N GLY A 148 1.48 0.78 38.98
CA GLY A 148 0.22 0.24 39.49
C GLY A 148 -0.81 0.07 38.38
N TRP A 149 -1.60 -1.00 38.47
CA TRP A 149 -2.69 -1.30 37.54
C TRP A 149 -3.77 -0.22 37.64
N ILE A 150 -4.02 0.47 36.53
CA ILE A 150 -5.13 1.42 36.39
C ILE A 150 -6.27 0.66 35.71
N TYR A 151 -7.51 0.80 36.20
CA TYR A 151 -8.70 0.17 35.61
C TYR A 151 -9.69 1.22 35.07
N ASN A 152 -10.49 0.85 34.07
CA ASN A 152 -11.57 1.69 33.54
C ASN A 152 -12.70 1.86 34.56
N LEU A 153 -13.28 3.06 34.69
CA LEU A 153 -14.48 3.27 35.50
C LEU A 153 -15.74 2.91 34.70
N VAL A 154 -16.44 1.85 35.12
CA VAL A 154 -17.78 1.56 34.63
C VAL A 154 -18.77 2.48 35.35
N ASN A 155 -19.37 3.41 34.61
CA ASN A 155 -20.23 4.51 35.09
C ASN A 155 -19.50 5.50 36.02
N PRO A 156 -18.76 6.49 35.46
CA PRO A 156 -18.20 7.59 36.25
C PRO A 156 -19.27 8.36 37.04
N ASN A 157 -18.94 8.79 38.26
CA ASN A 157 -19.76 9.72 39.05
C ASN A 157 -20.01 11.04 38.30
N SER A 158 -21.03 11.81 38.70
CA SER A 158 -21.19 13.20 38.26
C SER A 158 -19.90 14.02 38.49
N PRO A 159 -19.62 15.06 37.68
CA PRO A 159 -18.38 15.82 37.77
C PRO A 159 -18.10 16.35 39.19
N GLU A 160 -16.87 16.16 39.64
CA GLU A 160 -16.35 16.68 40.92
C GLU A 160 -15.86 18.12 40.74
N VAL A 161 -15.41 18.47 39.52
CA VAL A 161 -14.87 19.77 39.16
C VAL A 161 -15.59 20.32 37.94
N PHE A 162 -15.95 21.60 38.00
CA PHE A 162 -16.57 22.37 36.92
C PHE A 162 -15.70 23.59 36.62
N ILE A 163 -15.27 23.77 35.38
CA ILE A 163 -14.50 24.94 34.94
C ILE A 163 -15.41 25.74 34.02
N ASN A 164 -15.91 26.89 34.47
CA ASN A 164 -16.85 27.69 33.68
C ASN A 164 -16.13 28.51 32.60
N SER A 165 -16.89 28.89 31.57
CA SER A 165 -16.34 29.60 30.41
C SER A 165 -15.59 30.89 30.81
N GLY A 166 -14.37 31.02 30.28
CA GLY A 166 -13.44 32.11 30.58
C GLY A 166 -12.50 31.86 31.77
N ALA A 167 -12.75 30.84 32.60
CA ALA A 167 -11.87 30.45 33.69
C ALA A 167 -10.83 29.41 33.26
N THR A 168 -9.70 29.37 33.96
CA THR A 168 -8.67 28.33 33.82
C THR A 168 -8.45 27.65 35.17
N LEU A 169 -8.45 26.32 35.18
CA LEU A 169 -7.92 25.52 36.27
C LEU A 169 -6.59 24.92 35.82
N GLN A 170 -5.50 25.25 36.50
CA GLN A 170 -4.17 24.71 36.24
C GLN A 170 -3.77 23.72 37.33
N LEU A 171 -3.32 22.53 36.94
CA LEU A 171 -2.76 21.53 37.84
C LEU A 171 -1.24 21.57 37.76
N GLY A 172 -0.58 21.87 38.88
CA GLY A 172 0.86 22.05 38.98
C GLY A 172 1.37 23.46 38.62
N GLY A 173 2.61 23.73 39.02
CA GLY A 173 3.31 24.99 38.79
C GLY A 173 4.67 25.02 39.49
N ASP A 174 5.59 25.87 39.01
CA ASP A 174 6.94 26.07 39.56
C ASP A 174 7.74 24.77 39.80
N GLY A 175 7.54 23.76 38.94
CA GLY A 175 8.21 22.46 39.04
C GLY A 175 7.58 21.48 40.03
N VAL A 176 6.35 21.73 40.48
CA VAL A 176 5.58 20.85 41.38
C VAL A 176 4.35 20.29 40.63
N THR A 177 4.14 18.98 40.74
CA THR A 177 2.94 18.30 40.21
C THR A 177 1.76 18.47 41.17
N GLY A 178 0.77 19.28 40.77
CA GLY A 178 -0.54 19.31 41.41
C GLY A 178 -1.48 18.27 40.79
N SER A 179 -2.46 17.79 41.56
CA SER A 179 -3.40 16.76 41.09
C SER A 179 -4.80 16.89 41.69
N LEU A 180 -5.77 16.22 41.07
CA LEU A 180 -7.16 16.08 41.51
C LEU A 180 -7.45 14.61 41.85
N GLY A 181 -6.61 14.01 42.70
CA GLY A 181 -6.68 12.61 43.09
C GLY A 181 -6.53 11.66 41.89
N VAL A 182 -6.94 10.41 42.07
CA VAL A 182 -7.06 9.45 40.97
C VAL A 182 -8.53 9.42 40.51
N TYR A 183 -8.74 9.61 39.21
CA TYR A 183 -10.04 9.61 38.52
C TYR A 183 -11.00 10.77 38.86
N ALA A 184 -10.51 12.01 38.93
CA ALA A 184 -11.40 13.18 38.96
C ALA A 184 -12.23 13.28 37.66
N ASN A 185 -13.54 13.45 37.79
CA ASN A 185 -14.43 13.74 36.68
C ASN A 185 -14.59 15.25 36.53
N ILE A 186 -14.25 15.79 35.36
CA ILE A 186 -14.11 17.23 35.13
C ILE A 186 -15.05 17.65 34.01
N GLU A 187 -15.95 18.58 34.27
CA GLU A 187 -16.67 19.30 33.22
C GLU A 187 -15.92 20.61 32.93
N ASP A 188 -15.11 20.60 31.86
CA ASP A 188 -14.41 21.79 31.38
C ASP A 188 -15.25 22.49 30.31
N ASN A 189 -15.71 23.70 30.60
CA ASN A 189 -16.25 24.67 29.64
C ASN A 189 -15.33 25.90 29.52
N GLY A 190 -14.22 25.92 30.26
CA GLY A 190 -13.16 26.91 30.28
C GLY A 190 -11.88 26.31 29.72
N THR A 191 -10.81 26.30 30.50
CA THR A 191 -9.55 25.63 30.16
C THR A 191 -9.05 24.80 31.34
N LEU A 192 -8.83 23.49 31.14
CA LEU A 192 -8.03 22.64 32.02
C LEU A 192 -6.56 22.67 31.55
N ALA A 193 -5.69 23.33 32.32
CA ALA A 193 -4.26 23.41 32.04
C ALA A 193 -3.45 22.45 32.93
N ILE A 194 -2.40 21.85 32.36
CA ILE A 194 -1.49 20.92 33.06
C ILE A 194 -0.07 21.49 33.00
N ASN A 195 0.54 21.71 34.16
CA ASN A 195 1.87 22.30 34.32
C ASN A 195 2.62 21.54 35.43
N ALA A 196 2.76 20.23 35.24
CA ALA A 196 3.33 19.30 36.21
C ALA A 196 4.87 19.28 36.19
N ALA A 197 5.48 18.62 37.18
CA ALA A 197 6.93 18.45 37.22
C ALA A 197 7.42 17.58 36.06
N ASN A 198 8.47 18.02 35.37
CA ASN A 198 9.15 17.23 34.33
C ASN A 198 10.18 16.26 34.95
N ASP A 199 9.76 15.52 35.98
CA ASP A 199 10.58 14.50 36.68
C ASP A 199 10.32 13.07 36.17
N GLY A 200 9.44 12.92 35.17
CA GLY A 200 8.99 11.62 34.65
C GLY A 200 7.84 10.99 35.44
N SER A 201 7.24 11.71 36.41
CA SER A 201 6.05 11.24 37.11
C SER A 201 4.81 11.27 36.21
N ALA A 202 4.51 10.11 35.63
CA ALA A 202 3.20 9.80 35.08
C ALA A 202 2.09 10.02 36.13
N PHE A 203 0.97 10.63 35.73
CA PHE A 203 -0.24 10.70 36.55
C PHE A 203 -1.49 10.59 35.69
N SER A 204 -2.60 10.10 36.27
CA SER A 204 -3.86 9.90 35.55
C SER A 204 -4.78 11.10 35.66
N LEU A 205 -5.28 11.55 34.52
CA LEU A 205 -6.50 12.33 34.40
C LEU A 205 -7.70 11.38 34.30
N GLY A 206 -8.81 11.73 34.96
CA GLY A 206 -10.09 11.03 34.80
C GLY A 206 -10.80 11.41 33.50
N SER A 207 -12.12 11.21 33.42
CA SER A 207 -12.88 11.61 32.23
C SER A 207 -13.14 13.12 32.22
N ILE A 208 -12.88 13.76 31.08
CA ILE A 208 -13.19 15.18 30.84
C ILE A 208 -14.42 15.28 29.91
N SER A 209 -15.34 16.19 30.21
CA SER A 209 -16.50 16.55 29.39
C SER A 209 -16.63 18.07 29.25
N GLY A 210 -17.62 18.56 28.50
CA GLY A 210 -17.88 19.99 28.30
C GLY A 210 -17.27 20.56 27.00
N SER A 211 -17.28 21.87 26.82
CA SER A 211 -16.81 22.54 25.59
C SER A 211 -15.48 23.31 25.73
N GLY A 212 -14.73 23.03 26.80
CA GLY A 212 -13.46 23.65 27.15
C GLY A 212 -12.26 23.01 26.43
N SER A 213 -11.05 23.37 26.85
CA SER A 213 -9.81 22.98 26.17
C SER A 213 -8.81 22.39 27.16
N LEU A 214 -8.29 21.20 26.85
CA LEU A 214 -7.18 20.58 27.57
C LEU A 214 -5.85 21.18 27.04
N HIS A 215 -5.07 21.81 27.91
CA HIS A 215 -3.79 22.46 27.56
C HIS A 215 -2.63 21.90 28.41
N LEU A 216 -1.83 21.04 27.80
CA LEU A 216 -0.64 20.47 28.43
C LEU A 216 0.58 21.37 28.19
N ILE A 217 0.93 22.15 29.23
CA ILE A 217 2.06 23.08 29.28
C ILE A 217 3.35 22.36 29.69
N THR A 218 3.29 21.56 30.76
CA THR A 218 4.38 20.64 31.15
C THR A 218 3.85 19.34 31.76
N GLY A 219 4.59 18.25 31.56
CA GLY A 219 4.35 16.94 32.15
C GLY A 219 3.89 15.86 31.16
N SER A 220 3.54 14.70 31.71
CA SER A 220 3.21 13.49 30.95
C SER A 220 1.95 12.76 31.47
N PRO A 221 0.75 13.37 31.35
CA PRO A 221 -0.48 12.79 31.87
C PRO A 221 -1.04 11.65 31.00
N TYR A 222 -1.80 10.76 31.65
CA TYR A 222 -2.53 9.66 31.06
C TYR A 222 -4.05 9.89 31.16
N LEU A 223 -4.75 9.94 30.03
CA LEU A 223 -6.21 9.90 29.99
C LEU A 223 -6.68 8.45 30.03
N ALA A 224 -7.23 8.03 31.17
CA ALA A 224 -7.54 6.61 31.45
C ALA A 224 -9.01 6.20 31.16
N ASN A 225 -9.83 7.12 30.63
CA ASN A 225 -11.22 6.86 30.26
C ASN A 225 -11.57 7.62 28.97
N VAL A 226 -12.71 7.29 28.36
CA VAL A 226 -13.31 8.08 27.27
C VAL A 226 -13.69 9.47 27.80
N SER A 227 -13.17 10.50 27.14
CA SER A 227 -13.44 11.91 27.45
C SER A 227 -14.23 12.55 26.30
N THR A 228 -15.43 13.05 26.61
CA THR A 228 -16.42 13.55 25.65
C THR A 228 -16.44 15.08 25.60
N TYR A 229 -15.28 15.73 25.72
CA TYR A 229 -15.18 17.18 25.60
C TYR A 229 -15.07 17.58 24.12
N THR A 230 -15.69 18.71 23.77
CA THR A 230 -15.84 19.12 22.36
C THR A 230 -14.88 20.22 21.91
N GLY A 231 -13.97 20.64 22.78
CA GLY A 231 -12.98 21.68 22.46
C GLY A 231 -11.61 21.12 22.11
N ALA A 232 -10.60 21.99 22.15
CA ALA A 232 -9.26 21.69 21.65
C ALA A 232 -8.42 20.87 22.63
N THR A 233 -7.60 19.97 22.09
CA THR A 233 -6.49 19.32 22.80
C THR A 233 -5.18 19.99 22.38
N ILE A 234 -4.40 20.53 23.32
CA ILE A 234 -3.15 21.25 23.03
C ILE A 234 -2.00 20.61 23.81
N ILE A 235 -0.98 20.12 23.10
CA ILE A 235 0.24 19.52 23.63
C ILE A 235 1.41 20.45 23.28
N GLU A 236 2.01 21.09 24.28
CA GLU A 236 3.15 22.01 24.07
C GLU A 236 4.47 21.27 23.78
N ASN A 237 5.48 22.04 23.38
CA ASN A 237 6.81 21.53 23.01
C ASN A 237 7.44 20.61 24.07
N ASN A 238 7.84 19.41 23.64
CA ASN A 238 8.43 18.34 24.46
C ASN A 238 7.53 17.75 25.56
N GLN A 239 6.20 17.91 25.47
CA GLN A 239 5.26 17.29 26.40
C GLN A 239 4.63 16.03 25.81
N THR A 240 4.09 15.15 26.65
CA THR A 240 3.54 13.86 26.20
C THR A 240 2.12 13.67 26.70
N LEU A 241 1.16 13.47 25.80
CA LEU A 241 -0.18 13.02 26.18
C LEU A 241 -0.35 11.55 25.84
N PHE A 242 -0.64 10.73 26.86
CA PHE A 242 -1.00 9.33 26.68
C PHE A 242 -2.53 9.17 26.68
N LEU A 243 -3.08 8.58 25.62
CA LEU A 243 -4.45 8.06 25.62
C LEU A 243 -4.39 6.57 25.98
N GLY A 244 -4.98 6.22 27.13
CA GLY A 244 -4.97 4.88 27.69
C GLY A 244 -3.63 4.47 28.29
N THR A 245 -3.57 3.23 28.75
CA THR A 245 -2.35 2.50 29.15
C THR A 245 -2.43 1.07 28.61
N ASP A 246 -1.44 0.26 28.95
CA ASP A 246 -1.50 -1.21 28.88
C ASP A 246 -2.64 -1.85 29.72
N HIS A 247 -3.45 -1.07 30.45
CA HIS A 247 -4.56 -1.58 31.28
C HIS A 247 -5.85 -0.73 31.22
N THR A 248 -5.82 0.46 30.59
CA THR A 248 -6.99 1.35 30.47
C THR A 248 -7.23 1.87 29.07
N TYR A 249 -8.50 2.16 28.78
CA TYR A 249 -8.95 2.73 27.52
C TYR A 249 -9.16 4.24 27.64
N GLY A 250 -8.25 5.02 27.03
CA GLY A 250 -8.41 6.46 26.85
C GLY A 250 -8.85 6.78 25.43
N ALA A 251 -9.78 7.72 25.27
CA ALA A 251 -10.16 8.25 23.96
C ALA A 251 -10.69 9.68 24.10
N ILE A 252 -10.61 10.46 23.02
CA ILE A 252 -11.06 11.86 22.94
C ILE A 252 -12.02 12.10 21.74
N PRO A 253 -13.02 11.22 21.50
CA PRO A 253 -13.73 11.11 20.23
C PRO A 253 -14.47 12.38 19.79
N ASP A 254 -14.81 13.27 20.73
CA ASP A 254 -15.56 14.51 20.47
C ASP A 254 -14.66 15.76 20.37
N SER A 255 -13.34 15.65 20.65
CA SER A 255 -12.40 16.79 20.61
C SER A 255 -12.46 17.48 19.26
N SER A 256 -12.32 18.80 19.20
CA SER A 256 -12.45 19.54 17.92
C SER A 256 -11.23 19.40 17.02
N PHE A 257 -10.04 19.43 17.61
CA PHE A 257 -8.76 19.13 16.97
C PHE A 257 -7.72 18.77 18.05
N VAL A 258 -6.61 18.16 17.63
CA VAL A 258 -5.41 17.99 18.45
C VAL A 258 -4.31 18.86 17.89
N PHE A 259 -3.66 19.68 18.72
CA PHE A 259 -2.43 20.37 18.36
C PHE A 259 -1.27 19.66 19.05
N ASN A 260 -0.58 18.80 18.29
CA ASN A 260 0.55 18.01 18.75
C ASN A 260 1.86 18.74 18.45
N ASN A 261 2.34 19.52 19.41
CA ASN A 261 3.69 20.08 19.38
C ASN A 261 4.67 19.29 20.27
N GLY A 262 4.30 18.10 20.75
CA GLY A 262 5.14 17.20 21.53
C GLY A 262 5.00 15.75 21.06
N SER A 263 4.63 14.84 21.96
CA SER A 263 4.34 13.44 21.62
C SER A 263 2.90 13.09 21.95
N PHE A 264 2.18 12.55 20.98
CA PHE A 264 0.81 12.07 21.16
C PHE A 264 0.82 10.54 21.09
N ILE A 265 0.58 9.89 22.22
CA ILE A 265 0.77 8.44 22.36
C ILE A 265 -0.59 7.75 22.53
N LEU A 266 -0.91 6.85 21.61
CA LEU A 266 -2.17 6.11 21.58
C LEU A 266 -1.90 4.66 21.99
N ASN A 267 -2.36 4.27 23.18
CA ASN A 267 -2.28 2.88 23.62
C ASN A 267 -3.45 2.10 22.99
N THR A 268 -3.14 1.10 22.17
CA THR A 268 -4.18 0.22 21.63
C THR A 268 -4.94 -0.46 22.78
N PRO A 269 -6.29 -0.47 22.76
CA PRO A 269 -7.09 -0.97 23.88
C PRO A 269 -6.92 -2.47 24.12
N ILE A 270 -6.56 -2.84 25.35
CA ILE A 270 -6.47 -4.25 25.78
C ILE A 270 -7.85 -4.84 26.09
N ASN A 271 -8.00 -6.12 25.73
CA ASN A 271 -9.20 -6.92 25.89
C ASN A 271 -9.67 -7.01 27.36
N GLY A 272 -10.80 -6.38 27.68
CA GLY A 272 -11.56 -6.56 28.94
C GLY A 272 -12.28 -7.92 29.04
N GLY A 273 -11.66 -9.02 28.60
CA GLY A 273 -12.15 -10.39 28.77
C GLY A 273 -13.30 -10.85 27.86
N SER A 274 -13.77 -10.03 26.90
CA SER A 274 -14.96 -10.32 26.08
C SER A 274 -14.68 -10.86 24.66
N GLY A 275 -13.42 -10.98 24.24
CA GLY A 275 -13.04 -11.59 22.96
C GLY A 275 -13.33 -10.75 21.72
N ASN A 276 -13.61 -9.45 21.88
CA ASN A 276 -13.69 -8.49 20.79
C ASN A 276 -12.60 -7.42 21.03
N PRO A 277 -11.63 -7.21 20.12
CA PRO A 277 -10.61 -6.18 20.32
C PRO A 277 -11.29 -4.82 20.45
N GLY A 278 -10.82 -4.01 21.41
CA GLY A 278 -11.31 -2.65 21.54
C GLY A 278 -10.98 -1.85 20.27
N VAL A 279 -11.84 -0.89 19.94
CA VAL A 279 -11.62 0.06 18.85
C VAL A 279 -11.50 1.45 19.46
N MET A 280 -10.35 2.10 19.27
CA MET A 280 -10.20 3.53 19.50
C MET A 280 -10.39 4.26 18.18
N SER A 281 -11.11 5.38 18.18
CA SER A 281 -11.22 6.24 17.01
C SER A 281 -10.68 7.63 17.31
N VAL A 282 -9.84 8.15 16.42
CA VAL A 282 -9.41 9.55 16.39
C VAL A 282 -9.80 10.12 15.02
N SER A 283 -10.98 10.72 14.97
CA SER A 283 -11.53 11.40 13.78
C SER A 283 -11.06 12.85 13.66
N GLN A 284 -10.32 13.34 14.67
CA GLN A 284 -9.80 14.68 14.75
C GLN A 284 -8.69 14.95 13.72
N ASN A 285 -8.67 16.18 13.19
CA ASN A 285 -7.45 16.71 12.61
C ASN A 285 -6.38 16.87 13.71
N VAL A 286 -5.18 16.39 13.41
CA VAL A 286 -3.98 16.58 14.24
C VAL A 286 -3.09 17.59 13.54
N TRP A 287 -2.72 18.65 14.24
CA TRP A 287 -1.94 19.76 13.71
C TRP A 287 -0.61 19.89 14.47
N GLN A 288 0.47 20.22 13.77
CA GLN A 288 1.74 20.62 14.40
C GLN A 288 2.35 21.84 13.73
N ASN A 289 3.03 22.71 14.50
CA ASN A 289 3.87 23.78 13.93
C ASN A 289 5.37 23.63 14.25
N HIS A 290 5.73 22.66 15.09
CA HIS A 290 7.12 22.23 15.28
C HIS A 290 7.35 20.85 14.65
N TYR A 291 8.49 20.74 14.00
CA TYR A 291 9.08 19.53 13.44
C TYR A 291 9.80 18.76 14.58
N GLY A 292 9.74 17.43 14.59
CA GLY A 292 10.24 16.55 15.67
C GLY A 292 9.21 16.06 16.68
N ASN A 293 7.95 16.09 16.26
CA ASN A 293 6.81 15.65 17.05
C ASN A 293 6.17 14.47 16.31
N ASP A 294 5.90 13.40 17.06
CA ASP A 294 5.44 12.13 16.53
C ASP A 294 4.07 11.77 17.13
N ILE A 295 3.30 11.00 16.36
CA ILE A 295 2.25 10.15 16.92
C ILE A 295 2.85 8.76 17.10
N ASN A 296 2.80 8.23 18.32
CA ASN A 296 3.29 6.89 18.64
C ASN A 296 2.12 5.99 19.01
N ILE A 297 2.14 4.76 18.51
CA ILE A 297 1.12 3.75 18.78
C ILE A 297 1.74 2.63 19.61
N ASP A 298 1.31 2.51 20.87
CA ASP A 298 1.75 1.45 21.76
C ASP A 298 0.85 0.20 21.56
N GLY A 299 1.48 -0.84 20.99
CA GLY A 299 0.83 -2.00 20.42
C GLY A 299 0.63 -3.17 21.39
N ASN A 300 -0.64 -3.45 21.73
CA ASN A 300 -1.08 -4.46 22.67
C ASN A 300 -2.21 -5.36 22.10
N GLY A 301 -2.48 -5.29 20.79
CA GLY A 301 -3.44 -6.16 20.09
C GLY A 301 -4.87 -5.62 19.93
N GLY A 302 -5.11 -4.33 20.21
CA GLY A 302 -6.34 -3.62 19.85
C GLY A 302 -6.28 -2.97 18.46
N LEU A 303 -7.38 -2.34 18.04
CA LEU A 303 -7.48 -1.54 16.82
C LEU A 303 -7.56 -0.04 17.15
N ILE A 304 -6.80 0.78 16.42
CA ILE A 304 -6.95 2.24 16.38
C ILE A 304 -7.34 2.65 14.95
N VAL A 305 -8.40 3.44 14.81
CA VAL A 305 -8.91 3.98 13.54
C VAL A 305 -8.67 5.48 13.50
N LEU A 306 -8.01 5.97 12.45
CA LEU A 306 -7.58 7.36 12.27
C LEU A 306 -8.16 7.92 10.98
N SER A 307 -9.23 8.71 11.07
CA SER A 307 -9.96 9.23 9.89
C SER A 307 -9.92 10.76 9.71
N GLY A 308 -9.27 11.48 10.63
CA GLY A 308 -8.87 12.88 10.41
C GLY A 308 -7.63 13.01 9.52
N VAL A 309 -6.93 14.15 9.61
CA VAL A 309 -5.65 14.37 8.92
C VAL A 309 -4.59 14.86 9.91
N TYR A 310 -3.39 14.25 9.89
CA TYR A 310 -2.19 14.73 10.57
C TYR A 310 -1.35 15.62 9.66
N SER A 311 -1.48 16.93 9.86
CA SER A 311 -0.96 17.96 8.97
C SER A 311 -0.04 18.94 9.71
N TYR A 312 0.90 19.54 8.97
CA TYR A 312 1.58 20.75 9.41
C TYR A 312 0.58 21.92 9.53
N THR A 313 0.92 22.98 10.27
CA THR A 313 0.22 24.28 10.25
C THR A 313 1.22 25.45 10.21
N ASP A 314 0.89 26.48 9.43
CA ASP A 314 1.60 27.76 9.35
C ASP A 314 1.13 28.79 10.38
N SER A 315 0.22 28.42 11.28
CA SER A 315 -0.24 29.23 12.40
C SER A 315 0.05 28.60 13.76
N GLY A 316 0.04 29.41 14.82
CA GLY A 316 0.04 28.92 16.20
C GLY A 316 -1.39 28.75 16.70
N VAL A 317 -1.60 27.83 17.65
CA VAL A 317 -2.87 27.78 18.37
C VAL A 317 -3.08 29.05 19.19
N ASN A 318 -4.02 29.88 18.74
CA ASN A 318 -4.80 30.65 19.69
C ASN A 318 -5.73 29.65 20.39
N ALA A 319 -5.74 29.63 21.72
CA ALA A 319 -6.02 28.46 22.57
C ALA A 319 -7.32 27.64 22.35
N LYS A 320 -8.22 28.01 21.42
CA LYS A 320 -9.50 27.32 21.12
C LYS A 320 -9.90 27.35 19.63
N THR A 321 -9.02 27.74 18.70
CA THR A 321 -9.33 27.83 17.25
C THR A 321 -8.50 26.84 16.45
N ASP A 322 -9.15 26.15 15.50
CA ASP A 322 -8.47 25.28 14.53
C ASP A 322 -7.34 26.07 13.83
N PRO A 323 -6.07 25.62 13.95
CA PRO A 323 -4.92 26.31 13.37
C PRO A 323 -4.73 26.03 11.87
N SER A 324 -5.72 25.45 11.18
CA SER A 324 -5.72 25.05 9.76
C SER A 324 -4.79 25.81 8.82
N LEU A 325 -4.08 25.07 7.95
CA LEU A 325 -3.17 25.62 6.94
C LEU A 325 -3.83 26.65 6.02
N SER A 326 -3.09 27.74 5.73
CA SER A 326 -3.43 28.61 4.59
C SER A 326 -3.20 27.96 3.23
N ASN A 327 -2.32 26.95 3.15
CA ASN A 327 -2.00 26.18 1.95
C ASN A 327 -1.58 24.74 2.28
N SER A 328 -2.31 23.74 1.76
CA SER A 328 -2.04 22.31 1.98
C SER A 328 -0.71 21.82 1.39
N SER A 329 -0.13 22.49 0.39
CA SER A 329 1.16 22.09 -0.20
C SER A 329 2.35 22.21 0.77
N LEU A 330 2.16 22.88 1.91
CA LEU A 330 3.18 22.98 2.97
C LEU A 330 3.45 21.62 3.63
N ASN A 331 2.51 20.66 3.58
CA ASN A 331 2.75 19.29 4.04
C ASN A 331 3.91 18.59 3.31
N TYR A 332 4.16 18.99 2.05
CA TYR A 332 5.17 18.41 1.17
C TYR A 332 6.44 19.27 1.07
N THR A 333 6.49 20.42 1.75
CA THR A 333 7.58 21.40 1.65
C THR A 333 8.59 21.25 2.78
N ILE A 334 9.88 21.10 2.44
CA ILE A 334 10.97 21.14 3.42
C ILE A 334 11.17 22.57 3.94
N ILE A 335 11.02 22.78 5.26
CA ILE A 335 11.28 24.05 5.93
C ILE A 335 12.63 23.99 6.65
N ARG A 336 13.59 24.83 6.24
CA ARG A 336 14.96 24.83 6.80
C ARG A 336 15.03 25.48 8.18
N GLY A 337 15.64 24.78 9.14
CA GLY A 337 16.08 25.33 10.43
C GLY A 337 15.52 24.63 11.66
N SER A 338 14.48 23.82 11.47
CA SER A 338 13.91 22.91 12.47
C SER A 338 14.22 21.47 12.06
N ALA A 339 14.73 20.65 12.97
CA ALA A 339 14.95 19.23 12.72
C ALA A 339 13.65 18.43 12.82
N SER A 340 13.63 17.28 12.14
CA SER A 340 12.72 16.15 12.32
C SER A 340 11.33 16.21 11.66
N THR A 341 11.11 15.28 10.74
CA THR A 341 9.88 15.00 9.98
C THR A 341 8.64 14.75 10.87
N ARG A 342 7.43 14.75 10.28
CA ARG A 342 6.22 14.21 10.95
C ARG A 342 6.37 12.70 11.09
N GLY A 343 6.61 12.20 12.29
CA GLY A 343 6.70 10.78 12.54
C GLY A 343 5.38 10.13 12.89
N PHE A 344 5.21 8.91 12.39
CA PHE A 344 4.14 8.02 12.79
C PHE A 344 4.73 6.65 13.12
N ASN A 345 4.86 6.34 14.42
CA ASN A 345 5.51 5.12 14.89
C ASN A 345 4.47 4.09 15.32
N ILE A 346 4.53 2.88 14.76
CA ILE A 346 3.64 1.76 15.09
C ILE A 346 4.46 0.68 15.82
N GLU A 347 4.39 0.68 17.15
CA GLU A 347 5.11 -0.28 18.02
C GLU A 347 4.37 -1.61 18.21
N GLY A 348 3.35 -1.87 17.38
CA GLY A 348 2.56 -3.11 17.35
C GLY A 348 1.05 -2.86 17.19
N GLY A 349 0.24 -3.91 17.30
CA GLY A 349 -1.22 -3.81 17.18
C GLY A 349 -1.69 -3.53 15.75
N VAL A 350 -2.94 -3.05 15.60
CA VAL A 350 -3.52 -2.68 14.30
C VAL A 350 -3.86 -1.19 14.30
N VAL A 351 -3.37 -0.48 13.29
CA VAL A 351 -3.69 0.92 13.01
C VAL A 351 -4.34 0.98 11.64
N GLN A 352 -5.54 1.55 11.56
CA GLN A 352 -6.24 1.79 10.31
C GLN A 352 -6.22 3.28 10.01
N PHE A 353 -5.69 3.66 8.85
CA PHE A 353 -5.90 4.99 8.28
C PHE A 353 -7.17 4.97 7.42
N GLY A 354 -8.06 5.95 7.66
CA GLY A 354 -9.42 5.97 7.11
C GLY A 354 -10.38 5.06 7.89
N ASP A 355 -11.68 5.32 7.72
CA ASP A 355 -12.81 4.58 8.34
C ASP A 355 -13.82 4.08 7.30
N GLY A 356 -13.39 4.01 6.04
CA GLY A 356 -14.22 3.65 4.89
C GLY A 356 -15.16 4.77 4.41
N THR A 357 -15.08 5.98 4.98
CA THR A 357 -15.96 7.13 4.61
C THR A 357 -15.22 8.38 4.12
N THR A 358 -13.88 8.36 4.13
CA THR A 358 -13.01 9.49 3.77
C THR A 358 -12.15 9.17 2.55
N ASP A 359 -11.86 10.18 1.74
CA ASP A 359 -10.97 10.18 0.57
C ASP A 359 -9.64 10.92 0.84
N LYS A 360 -9.38 11.31 2.09
CA LYS A 360 -8.21 12.12 2.47
C LYS A 360 -7.20 11.29 3.23
N ILE A 361 -6.02 11.09 2.64
CA ILE A 361 -4.89 10.43 3.29
C ILE A 361 -4.61 11.02 4.68
N PHE A 362 -4.50 10.16 5.70
CA PHE A 362 -4.27 10.59 7.08
C PHE A 362 -2.95 11.36 7.25
N LEU A 363 -1.86 10.91 6.62
CA LEU A 363 -0.52 11.51 6.75
C LEU A 363 -0.01 12.04 5.39
N PRO A 364 -0.50 13.20 4.91
CA PRO A 364 0.02 13.83 3.70
C PRO A 364 1.44 14.37 3.94
N GLY A 365 2.33 14.16 2.99
CA GLY A 365 3.74 14.56 3.04
C GLY A 365 4.59 13.65 2.15
N ASN A 366 5.91 13.78 2.18
CA ASN A 366 6.83 13.01 1.34
C ASN A 366 8.04 12.52 2.14
N GLU A 367 9.02 11.89 1.47
CA GLU A 367 10.21 11.31 2.09
C GLU A 367 11.11 12.30 2.83
N TYR A 368 10.84 13.61 2.71
CA TYR A 368 11.55 14.68 3.42
C TYR A 368 10.71 15.41 4.47
N THR A 369 9.40 15.13 4.58
CA THR A 369 8.50 15.83 5.50
C THR A 369 7.73 14.91 6.45
N SER A 370 7.62 13.62 6.16
CA SER A 370 6.96 12.60 6.99
C SER A 370 7.58 11.22 6.82
N TYR A 371 7.33 10.32 7.77
CA TYR A 371 7.70 8.90 7.68
C TYR A 371 6.72 8.03 8.46
N ILE A 372 6.59 6.75 8.05
CA ILE A 372 5.86 5.73 8.80
C ILE A 372 6.83 4.62 9.22
N ASN A 373 6.85 4.35 10.53
CA ASN A 373 7.73 3.39 11.17
C ASN A 373 6.91 2.16 11.62
N LEU A 374 7.32 0.98 11.18
CA LEU A 374 6.69 -0.29 11.56
C LEU A 374 7.64 -1.07 12.46
N HIS A 375 7.22 -1.35 13.70
CA HIS A 375 7.95 -2.16 14.67
C HIS A 375 7.09 -3.28 15.24
N ASN A 376 7.77 -4.26 15.84
CA ASN A 376 7.17 -5.34 16.64
C ASN A 376 6.05 -6.14 15.92
N GLY A 377 6.01 -6.13 14.59
CA GLY A 377 4.96 -6.80 13.81
C GLY A 377 3.63 -6.03 13.74
N GLY A 378 3.66 -4.70 13.96
CA GLY A 378 2.48 -3.84 13.81
C GLY A 378 1.86 -3.89 12.41
N ILE A 379 0.55 -3.65 12.34
CA ILE A 379 -0.22 -3.68 11.09
C ILE A 379 -0.73 -2.27 10.76
N LEU A 380 -0.42 -1.81 9.55
CA LEU A 380 -0.99 -0.61 8.96
C LEU A 380 -2.06 -1.00 7.93
N ALA A 381 -3.32 -0.73 8.25
CA ALA A 381 -4.46 -0.91 7.35
C ALA A 381 -4.86 0.42 6.70
N PHE A 382 -5.35 0.35 5.45
CA PHE A 382 -5.90 1.48 4.70
C PHE A 382 -7.36 1.17 4.36
N ASP A 383 -8.31 2.04 4.76
CA ASP A 383 -9.75 1.90 4.52
C ASP A 383 -10.34 3.26 4.06
N TYR A 384 -10.33 3.52 2.76
CA TYR A 384 -10.75 4.80 2.17
C TYR A 384 -11.92 4.63 1.20
N ASP A 385 -12.70 5.70 1.03
CA ASP A 385 -13.79 5.77 0.03
C ASP A 385 -13.27 6.31 -1.31
N GLY A 386 -12.50 5.47 -2.02
CA GLY A 386 -11.96 5.77 -3.35
C GLY A 386 -10.43 5.77 -3.39
N THR A 387 -9.86 6.62 -4.25
CA THR A 387 -8.41 6.65 -4.54
C THR A 387 -7.66 7.60 -3.61
N VAL A 388 -6.60 7.11 -2.95
CA VAL A 388 -5.65 7.91 -2.17
C VAL A 388 -4.20 7.64 -2.58
N THR A 389 -3.36 8.68 -2.55
CA THR A 389 -1.91 8.56 -2.78
C THR A 389 -1.15 8.70 -1.47
N LEU A 390 -0.22 7.76 -1.23
CA LEU A 390 0.72 7.77 -0.12
C LEU A 390 2.13 8.08 -0.65
N ASP A 391 2.46 9.38 -0.61
CA ASP A 391 3.81 9.90 -0.84
C ASP A 391 4.73 9.78 0.39
N THR A 392 4.17 9.50 1.57
CA THR A 392 4.93 9.27 2.81
C THR A 392 5.52 7.85 2.80
N PRO A 393 6.85 7.66 2.94
CA PRO A 393 7.45 6.33 2.93
C PRO A 393 7.04 5.48 4.14
N ILE A 394 6.83 4.19 3.89
CA ILE A 394 6.69 3.14 4.91
C ILE A 394 7.99 2.36 4.94
N GLY A 395 8.66 2.31 6.09
CA GLY A 395 9.83 1.43 6.22
C GLY A 395 10.71 1.63 7.44
N GLY A 396 10.27 2.45 8.38
CA GLY A 396 11.01 2.66 9.61
C GLY A 396 12.38 3.30 9.42
N GLY A 397 13.36 2.80 10.17
CA GLY A 397 14.51 3.60 10.56
C GLY A 397 15.42 4.12 9.45
N ILE A 398 15.28 3.64 8.20
CA ILE A 398 15.96 4.19 7.02
C ILE A 398 15.46 5.62 6.69
N TYR A 399 14.22 5.94 7.06
CA TYR A 399 13.61 7.28 6.94
C TYR A 399 13.61 8.08 8.26
N HIS A 400 14.26 7.55 9.30
CA HIS A 400 14.46 8.19 10.60
C HIS A 400 15.97 8.26 10.94
N ASP A 401 16.38 8.91 12.02
CA ASP A 401 17.82 9.10 12.33
C ASP A 401 18.50 7.95 13.10
N SER A 402 17.76 6.87 13.39
CA SER A 402 18.11 5.90 14.44
C SER A 402 18.64 4.53 13.98
N THR A 403 18.18 3.95 12.86
CA THR A 403 18.57 2.57 12.43
C THR A 403 18.45 2.32 10.94
N SER A 404 19.53 1.95 10.23
CA SER A 404 19.52 1.68 8.78
C SER A 404 18.93 0.32 8.38
N THR A 405 17.79 -0.08 8.95
CA THR A 405 17.14 -1.38 8.71
C THR A 405 15.67 -1.18 8.34
N PRO A 406 15.11 -2.02 7.44
CA PRO A 406 13.69 -2.01 7.12
C PRO A 406 12.80 -2.21 8.36
N GLY A 407 11.58 -1.69 8.30
CA GLY A 407 10.56 -1.89 9.33
C GLY A 407 10.12 -3.35 9.44
N ILE A 408 9.51 -3.72 10.57
CA ILE A 408 8.96 -5.07 10.81
C ILE A 408 7.47 -4.95 11.12
N GLY A 409 6.64 -5.22 10.11
CA GLY A 409 5.20 -5.04 10.18
C GLY A 409 4.49 -5.43 8.89
N SER A 410 3.16 -5.39 8.89
CA SER A 410 2.35 -5.75 7.71
C SER A 410 1.51 -4.57 7.23
N VAL A 411 1.23 -4.55 5.94
CA VAL A 411 0.36 -3.55 5.29
C VAL A 411 -0.87 -4.27 4.73
N VAL A 412 -2.05 -3.69 4.97
CA VAL A 412 -3.33 -4.26 4.54
C VAL A 412 -4.15 -3.20 3.80
N ILE A 413 -4.49 -3.44 2.54
CA ILE A 413 -5.47 -2.63 1.81
C ILE A 413 -6.83 -3.30 2.01
N THR A 414 -7.58 -2.83 3.00
CA THR A 414 -8.91 -3.36 3.36
C THR A 414 -10.00 -2.66 2.55
N GLY A 415 -11.08 -3.38 2.29
CA GLY A 415 -12.24 -2.87 1.59
C GLY A 415 -13.52 -3.51 2.11
N ASN A 416 -14.61 -2.78 2.01
CA ASN A 416 -15.94 -3.26 2.32
C ASN A 416 -16.79 -3.30 1.04
N ALA A 417 -17.94 -3.96 1.09
CA ALA A 417 -18.81 -4.13 -0.09
C ALA A 417 -19.40 -2.82 -0.67
N SER A 418 -19.07 -1.67 -0.09
CA SER A 418 -19.53 -0.33 -0.49
C SER A 418 -18.43 0.61 -0.99
N ASN A 419 -17.14 0.35 -0.74
CA ASN A 419 -16.04 1.19 -1.20
C ASN A 419 -15.07 0.44 -2.14
N ALA A 420 -14.66 1.12 -3.22
CA ALA A 420 -13.60 0.66 -4.11
C ALA A 420 -12.28 1.32 -3.70
N ASN A 421 -11.75 0.88 -2.56
CA ASN A 421 -10.52 1.44 -1.98
C ASN A 421 -9.32 1.20 -2.91
N HIS A 422 -8.65 2.28 -3.31
CA HIS A 422 -7.52 2.27 -4.24
C HIS A 422 -6.38 3.08 -3.65
N VAL A 423 -5.33 2.38 -3.21
CA VAL A 423 -4.18 3.00 -2.56
C VAL A 423 -3.00 3.00 -3.52
N ILE A 424 -2.48 4.19 -3.84
CA ILE A 424 -1.31 4.39 -4.68
C ILE A 424 -0.10 4.64 -3.78
N PHE A 425 0.92 3.80 -3.87
CA PHE A 425 2.23 4.05 -3.29
C PHE A 425 3.14 4.70 -4.33
N THR A 426 3.74 5.83 -3.96
CA THR A 426 4.71 6.60 -4.78
C THR A 426 6.11 6.60 -4.17
N GLN A 427 6.35 5.80 -3.12
CA GLN A 427 7.67 5.56 -2.54
C GLN A 427 7.90 4.05 -2.43
N PRO A 428 9.16 3.57 -2.43
CA PRO A 428 9.49 2.22 -2.01
C PRO A 428 8.90 1.89 -0.63
N GLY A 429 8.18 0.78 -0.53
CA GLY A 429 7.83 0.14 0.72
C GLY A 429 9.01 -0.67 1.23
N ASP A 430 9.59 -0.23 2.34
CA ASP A 430 10.85 -0.69 2.92
C ASP A 430 10.59 -1.39 4.28
N TYR A 431 9.66 -2.35 4.27
CA TYR A 431 9.24 -3.11 5.44
C TYR A 431 9.21 -4.62 5.14
N ASN A 432 9.61 -5.41 6.14
CA ASN A 432 9.55 -6.87 6.12
C ASN A 432 8.24 -7.35 6.77
N GLY A 433 7.46 -8.16 6.05
CA GLY A 433 6.18 -8.70 6.51
C GLY A 433 5.19 -9.02 5.38
N LEU A 434 3.89 -9.02 5.71
CA LEU A 434 2.82 -9.31 4.75
C LEU A 434 2.34 -8.01 4.09
N THR A 435 2.23 -8.02 2.75
CA THR A 435 1.35 -7.08 2.03
C THR A 435 0.05 -7.83 1.68
N GLN A 436 -1.09 -7.37 2.18
CA GLN A 436 -2.41 -7.96 1.89
C GLN A 436 -3.27 -6.96 1.11
N ILE A 437 -3.95 -7.46 0.08
CA ILE A 437 -4.89 -6.70 -0.75
C ILE A 437 -6.22 -7.46 -0.70
N ASP A 438 -7.24 -6.87 -0.09
CA ASP A 438 -8.54 -7.53 0.06
C ASP A 438 -9.38 -7.49 -1.23
N ALA A 439 -10.37 -8.38 -1.31
CA ALA A 439 -11.19 -8.51 -2.50
C ALA A 439 -11.97 -7.22 -2.81
N GLY A 440 -11.82 -6.72 -4.04
CA GLY A 440 -12.42 -5.47 -4.48
C GLY A 440 -11.57 -4.20 -4.25
N THR A 441 -10.39 -4.32 -3.63
CA THR A 441 -9.45 -3.21 -3.47
C THR A 441 -8.31 -3.25 -4.49
N ILE A 442 -7.61 -2.13 -4.63
CA ILE A 442 -6.44 -1.98 -5.51
C ILE A 442 -5.27 -1.45 -4.69
N LEU A 443 -4.14 -2.18 -4.69
CA LEU A 443 -2.83 -1.60 -4.38
C LEU A 443 -2.14 -1.26 -5.69
N GLN A 444 -1.77 -0.01 -5.87
CA GLN A 444 -1.02 0.46 -7.03
C GLN A 444 0.40 0.87 -6.60
N LEU A 445 1.42 0.34 -7.29
CA LEU A 445 2.81 0.76 -7.16
C LEU A 445 3.16 1.70 -8.32
N GLY A 446 3.51 2.95 -7.99
CA GLY A 446 3.78 4.03 -8.92
C GLY A 446 2.51 4.72 -9.45
N ASP A 447 2.59 6.02 -9.76
CA ASP A 447 1.44 6.84 -10.18
C ASP A 447 1.35 7.08 -11.70
N GLY A 448 2.19 6.42 -12.50
CA GLY A 448 2.27 6.61 -13.95
C GLY A 448 3.01 7.89 -14.38
N THR A 449 3.53 8.69 -13.44
CA THR A 449 4.20 9.96 -13.74
C THR A 449 5.71 9.89 -13.52
N VAL A 450 6.47 10.71 -14.24
CA VAL A 450 7.92 10.81 -14.04
C VAL A 450 8.18 11.68 -12.82
N GLY A 451 8.86 11.12 -11.80
CA GLY A 451 9.21 11.83 -10.57
C GLY A 451 9.84 13.20 -10.81
N ASN A 452 9.40 14.19 -10.02
CA ASN A 452 9.86 15.56 -10.17
C ASN A 452 11.33 15.72 -9.76
N SER A 453 12.01 16.71 -10.33
CA SER A 453 13.43 16.96 -10.03
C SER A 453 13.67 17.21 -8.55
N ILE A 454 14.32 16.26 -7.86
CA ILE A 454 14.77 16.42 -6.48
C ILE A 454 15.82 17.54 -6.48
N GLY A 455 15.45 18.71 -5.96
CA GLY A 455 16.37 19.82 -5.82
C GLY A 455 17.54 19.43 -4.90
N THR A 456 18.77 19.86 -5.22
CA THR A 456 19.91 19.55 -4.35
C THR A 456 19.75 20.18 -2.96
N PRO A 457 20.02 19.42 -1.86
CA PRO A 457 20.00 19.95 -0.51
C PRO A 457 20.95 21.16 -0.37
N GLY A 458 20.36 22.35 -0.21
CA GLY A 458 21.09 23.61 -0.10
C GLY A 458 20.63 24.71 -1.06
N GLN A 459 19.93 24.37 -2.16
CA GLN A 459 19.37 25.40 -3.05
C GLN A 459 18.13 26.07 -2.42
N LEU A 460 17.83 27.32 -2.79
CA LEU A 460 16.65 28.07 -2.33
C LEU A 460 15.46 27.80 -3.26
N GLY A 461 14.67 26.78 -2.92
CA GLY A 461 13.42 26.44 -3.59
C GLY A 461 12.53 25.60 -2.67
N TYR A 462 11.23 25.63 -2.92
CA TYR A 462 10.28 24.70 -2.33
C TYR A 462 10.53 23.33 -2.95
N PHE A 463 10.91 22.34 -2.15
CA PHE A 463 11.06 20.97 -2.61
C PHE A 463 9.70 20.30 -2.55
N SER A 464 9.21 19.83 -3.69
CA SER A 464 8.08 18.89 -3.78
C SER A 464 8.52 17.73 -4.66
N SER A 465 9.19 16.76 -4.05
CA SER A 465 9.30 15.42 -4.64
C SER A 465 8.03 14.66 -4.30
N SER A 466 7.40 14.13 -5.34
CA SER A 466 6.97 12.74 -5.33
C SER A 466 7.99 12.00 -6.20
N ARG A 467 8.41 10.81 -5.76
CA ARG A 467 8.94 9.83 -6.70
C ARG A 467 7.73 9.29 -7.46
N GLY A 468 7.84 9.11 -8.77
CA GLY A 468 6.73 8.58 -9.55
C GLY A 468 6.54 7.08 -9.36
N ASP A 469 7.61 6.41 -8.90
CA ASP A 469 7.77 4.97 -8.87
C ASP A 469 7.79 4.40 -7.45
N SER A 470 7.23 3.20 -7.28
CA SER A 470 7.26 2.45 -6.02
C SER A 470 7.70 1.00 -6.20
N SER A 471 8.07 0.34 -5.10
CA SER A 471 8.39 -1.07 -5.04
C SER A 471 7.98 -1.61 -3.68
N LEU A 472 7.95 -2.94 -3.52
CA LEU A 472 7.83 -3.60 -2.22
C LEU A 472 9.11 -4.38 -1.94
N LEU A 473 9.52 -4.47 -0.68
CA LEU A 473 10.45 -5.53 -0.27
C LEU A 473 9.79 -6.89 -0.47
N THR A 474 10.56 -7.83 -0.98
CA THR A 474 10.20 -9.23 -1.12
C THR A 474 11.42 -10.08 -0.76
N ALA A 475 11.27 -11.41 -0.69
CA ALA A 475 12.36 -12.32 -0.32
C ALA A 475 13.63 -12.23 -1.20
N GLU A 476 13.54 -11.59 -2.37
CA GLU A 476 14.64 -11.40 -3.32
C GLU A 476 15.26 -9.99 -3.28
N SER A 477 14.71 -9.08 -2.47
CA SER A 477 15.27 -7.76 -2.20
C SER A 477 16.53 -7.88 -1.31
N SER A 478 17.46 -6.92 -1.39
CA SER A 478 18.74 -6.98 -0.66
C SER A 478 18.60 -7.11 0.85
N ASP A 479 17.54 -6.52 1.41
CA ASP A 479 17.26 -6.42 2.84
C ASP A 479 15.92 -7.10 3.21
N GLY A 480 15.35 -7.84 2.25
CA GLY A 480 14.11 -8.60 2.38
C GLY A 480 14.28 -9.94 3.11
N LEU A 481 13.19 -10.47 3.64
CA LEU A 481 13.13 -11.75 4.34
C LEU A 481 12.32 -12.79 3.57
N SER A 482 12.69 -14.07 3.70
CA SER A 482 11.92 -15.21 3.15
C SER A 482 10.46 -15.31 3.62
N THR A 483 10.08 -14.56 4.66
CA THR A 483 8.71 -14.46 5.18
C THR A 483 7.84 -13.44 4.46
N ASP A 484 8.48 -12.55 3.69
CA ASP A 484 7.83 -11.46 2.99
C ASP A 484 7.08 -11.99 1.79
N ARG A 485 5.80 -11.60 1.70
CA ARG A 485 4.87 -12.17 0.75
C ARG A 485 3.73 -11.21 0.48
N ILE A 486 3.12 -11.41 -0.68
CA ILE A 486 1.96 -10.66 -1.12
C ILE A 486 0.76 -11.63 -1.16
N THR A 487 -0.29 -11.29 -0.42
CA THR A 487 -1.59 -11.97 -0.51
C THR A 487 -2.57 -11.03 -1.21
N ASP A 488 -2.67 -11.18 -2.52
CA ASP A 488 -3.58 -10.42 -3.36
C ASP A 488 -4.88 -11.20 -3.59
N ASN A 489 -5.99 -10.68 -3.07
CA ASN A 489 -7.35 -11.13 -3.38
C ASN A 489 -8.14 -10.07 -4.17
N GLY A 490 -7.57 -8.89 -4.41
CA GLY A 490 -8.15 -7.75 -5.11
C GLY A 490 -7.43 -7.51 -6.44
N THR A 491 -6.63 -6.46 -6.52
CA THR A 491 -5.73 -6.21 -7.66
C THR A 491 -4.43 -5.57 -7.20
N LEU A 492 -3.30 -6.21 -7.53
CA LEU A 492 -2.00 -5.57 -7.55
C LEU A 492 -1.75 -4.92 -8.92
N LEU A 493 -1.64 -3.60 -8.94
CA LEU A 493 -1.35 -2.80 -10.12
C LEU A 493 0.06 -2.21 -10.03
N VAL A 494 0.82 -2.23 -11.13
CA VAL A 494 2.16 -1.63 -11.22
C VAL A 494 2.18 -0.65 -12.40
N ASP A 495 2.37 0.64 -12.10
CA ASP A 495 2.36 1.75 -13.05
C ASP A 495 3.62 2.63 -12.95
N ASN A 496 4.76 2.01 -12.65
CA ASN A 496 6.05 2.69 -12.64
C ASN A 496 6.49 3.09 -14.07
N VAL A 497 7.14 4.24 -14.21
CA VAL A 497 7.68 4.79 -15.47
C VAL A 497 9.14 5.19 -15.29
N VAL A 498 9.88 5.55 -16.34
CA VAL A 498 11.34 5.77 -16.21
C VAL A 498 11.66 7.10 -15.51
N GLY A 499 11.68 7.10 -14.17
CA GLY A 499 12.09 8.21 -13.30
C GLY A 499 13.62 8.34 -13.18
N ALA A 500 14.22 9.37 -13.80
CA ALA A 500 15.67 9.62 -13.70
C ALA A 500 16.18 10.03 -12.30
N GLN A 501 15.28 10.23 -11.32
CA GLN A 501 15.58 10.66 -9.95
C GLN A 501 15.20 9.62 -8.89
N ASP A 502 14.39 8.62 -9.25
CA ASP A 502 13.68 7.79 -8.28
C ASP A 502 14.49 6.53 -7.91
N GLY A 503 15.54 6.21 -8.68
CA GLY A 503 16.49 5.13 -8.43
C GLY A 503 15.98 3.74 -8.80
N ILE A 504 14.66 3.58 -8.95
CA ILE A 504 14.02 2.36 -9.44
C ILE A 504 14.26 2.26 -10.96
N THR A 505 14.83 1.14 -11.40
CA THR A 505 15.11 0.87 -12.83
C THR A 505 14.48 -0.42 -13.34
N ALA A 506 13.92 -1.21 -12.43
CA ALA A 506 13.01 -2.33 -12.67
C ALA A 506 12.27 -2.61 -11.35
N VAL A 507 11.08 -3.21 -11.42
CA VAL A 507 10.38 -3.76 -10.24
C VAL A 507 10.60 -5.27 -10.24
N SER A 508 10.86 -5.85 -9.06
CA SER A 508 10.91 -7.32 -8.89
C SER A 508 10.00 -7.72 -7.75
N LEU A 509 9.15 -8.72 -7.98
CA LEU A 509 8.22 -9.25 -6.97
C LEU A 509 8.32 -10.79 -6.89
N SER A 510 8.17 -11.33 -5.69
CA SER A 510 8.12 -12.78 -5.40
C SER A 510 7.05 -13.09 -4.34
N ASN A 511 6.79 -14.36 -4.06
CA ASN A 511 5.86 -14.82 -3.03
C ASN A 511 4.44 -14.22 -3.15
N ILE A 512 3.90 -14.15 -4.37
CA ILE A 512 2.54 -13.63 -4.63
C ILE A 512 1.53 -14.77 -4.61
N SER A 513 0.44 -14.62 -3.87
CA SER A 513 -0.61 -15.63 -3.66
C SER A 513 -2.00 -14.98 -3.56
N GLY A 514 -3.08 -15.77 -3.67
CA GLY A 514 -4.46 -15.30 -3.49
C GLY A 514 -5.29 -15.30 -4.78
N SER A 515 -6.52 -14.79 -4.73
CA SER A 515 -7.46 -14.81 -5.88
C SER A 515 -7.41 -13.57 -6.78
N GLY A 516 -6.58 -12.58 -6.44
CA GLY A 516 -6.52 -11.27 -7.08
C GLY A 516 -5.81 -11.25 -8.43
N ALA A 517 -5.93 -10.13 -9.13
CA ALA A 517 -5.40 -9.92 -10.47
C ALA A 517 -4.10 -9.09 -10.47
N LEU A 518 -3.13 -9.49 -11.28
CA LEU A 518 -1.90 -8.73 -11.49
C LEU A 518 -2.02 -7.87 -12.75
N THR A 519 -1.80 -6.56 -12.64
CA THR A 519 -1.86 -5.62 -13.77
C THR A 519 -0.58 -4.82 -13.90
N GLN A 520 0.21 -5.08 -14.95
CA GLN A 520 1.39 -4.30 -15.31
C GLN A 520 1.00 -3.25 -16.36
N MET A 521 0.88 -1.98 -15.96
CA MET A 521 0.61 -0.84 -16.86
C MET A 521 1.86 0.00 -17.15
N GLY A 522 2.79 0.05 -16.19
CA GLY A 522 3.96 0.91 -16.23
C GLY A 522 4.93 0.63 -17.39
N ALA A 523 5.64 1.68 -17.81
CA ALA A 523 6.71 1.59 -18.81
C ALA A 523 8.03 1.03 -18.22
N LEU A 524 8.21 1.05 -16.90
CA LEU A 524 9.29 0.29 -16.25
C LEU A 524 8.93 -1.19 -16.20
N PRO A 525 9.84 -2.12 -16.58
CA PRO A 525 9.54 -3.54 -16.53
C PRO A 525 9.31 -4.07 -15.11
N LEU A 526 8.35 -4.98 -14.99
CA LEU A 526 8.15 -5.82 -13.82
C LEU A 526 8.77 -7.20 -14.07
N THR A 527 9.46 -7.73 -13.07
CA THR A 527 9.99 -9.10 -13.04
C THR A 527 9.27 -9.88 -11.96
N LEU A 528 8.65 -11.00 -12.34
CA LEU A 528 8.18 -12.00 -11.39
C LEU A 528 9.28 -13.02 -11.13
N LEU A 529 9.57 -13.23 -9.86
CA LEU A 529 10.49 -14.22 -9.34
C LEU A 529 9.70 -15.31 -8.61
N GLU A 530 10.34 -16.09 -7.75
CA GLU A 530 9.78 -17.35 -7.24
C GLU A 530 8.42 -17.24 -6.52
N ASN A 531 7.70 -18.37 -6.50
CA ASN A 531 6.48 -18.59 -5.73
C ASN A 531 5.33 -17.62 -6.06
N THR A 532 5.06 -17.42 -7.34
CA THR A 532 3.86 -16.75 -7.86
C THR A 532 2.73 -17.75 -8.11
N THR A 533 1.72 -17.73 -7.24
CA THR A 533 0.63 -18.72 -7.14
C THR A 533 -0.77 -18.09 -7.09
N TYR A 534 -0.88 -16.80 -7.42
CA TYR A 534 -2.17 -16.12 -7.52
C TYR A 534 -3.02 -16.68 -8.67
N THR A 535 -4.35 -16.61 -8.54
CA THR A 535 -5.29 -17.26 -9.48
C THR A 535 -6.17 -16.30 -10.28
N GLY A 536 -6.11 -14.99 -10.03
CA GLY A 536 -6.77 -14.01 -10.90
C GLY A 536 -6.02 -13.82 -12.21
N ALA A 537 -6.54 -12.95 -13.07
CA ALA A 537 -5.97 -12.72 -14.40
C ALA A 537 -4.68 -11.90 -14.36
N THR A 538 -3.80 -12.09 -15.35
CA THR A 538 -2.60 -11.28 -15.56
C THR A 538 -2.79 -10.37 -16.77
N THR A 539 -2.67 -9.06 -16.58
CA THR A 539 -2.81 -8.05 -17.65
C THR A 539 -1.49 -7.31 -17.87
N ILE A 540 -1.06 -7.18 -19.13
CA ILE A 540 0.11 -6.40 -19.54
C ILE A 540 -0.36 -5.29 -20.50
N GLY A 541 -0.15 -4.04 -20.10
CA GLY A 541 -0.62 -2.83 -20.75
C GLY A 541 0.21 -2.37 -21.96
N THR A 542 -0.13 -1.19 -22.49
CA THR A 542 0.51 -0.61 -23.68
C THR A 542 1.95 -0.19 -23.37
N GLY A 543 2.92 -0.74 -24.10
CA GLY A 543 4.35 -0.48 -23.90
C GLY A 543 4.97 -1.10 -22.64
N SER A 544 4.16 -1.81 -21.85
CA SER A 544 4.56 -2.42 -20.58
C SER A 544 5.24 -3.77 -20.80
N THR A 545 6.20 -4.14 -19.94
CA THR A 545 6.93 -5.43 -20.04
C THR A 545 6.86 -6.22 -18.74
N LEU A 546 6.54 -7.50 -18.85
CA LEU A 546 6.57 -8.49 -17.77
C LEU A 546 7.62 -9.56 -18.08
N TYR A 547 8.64 -9.67 -17.22
CA TYR A 547 9.62 -10.75 -17.24
C TYR A 547 9.21 -11.85 -16.27
N LEU A 548 9.30 -13.11 -16.70
CA LEU A 548 9.42 -14.24 -15.78
C LEU A 548 10.91 -14.51 -15.56
N GLY A 549 11.43 -13.95 -14.47
CA GLY A 549 12.84 -14.02 -14.10
C GLY A 549 13.15 -15.29 -13.30
N THR A 550 14.44 -15.53 -13.11
CA THR A 550 14.95 -16.60 -12.24
C THR A 550 15.74 -15.99 -11.08
N ASN A 551 15.47 -16.44 -9.86
CA ASN A 551 16.12 -15.94 -8.66
C ASN A 551 17.57 -16.44 -8.47
N SER A 552 18.23 -15.96 -7.43
CA SER A 552 19.62 -16.37 -7.10
C SER A 552 19.79 -17.88 -6.84
N SER A 553 18.69 -18.59 -6.54
CA SER A 553 18.66 -20.04 -6.30
C SER A 553 18.35 -20.86 -7.55
N GLY A 554 18.06 -20.24 -8.69
CA GLY A 554 17.69 -20.93 -9.93
C GLY A 554 16.20 -21.28 -10.06
N ILE A 555 15.34 -20.67 -9.24
CA ILE A 555 13.88 -20.85 -9.25
C ILE A 555 13.25 -19.71 -10.07
N ALA A 556 12.47 -20.08 -11.09
CA ALA A 556 11.76 -19.14 -11.96
C ALA A 556 10.43 -18.67 -11.35
N GLY A 557 10.02 -17.45 -11.68
CA GLY A 557 8.62 -17.03 -11.58
C GLY A 557 7.76 -17.75 -12.62
N SER A 558 6.45 -17.87 -12.35
CA SER A 558 5.49 -18.56 -13.21
C SER A 558 4.11 -17.91 -13.19
N LEU A 559 3.36 -18.05 -14.29
CA LEU A 559 1.98 -17.62 -14.44
C LEU A 559 1.00 -18.80 -14.46
N ALA A 560 1.46 -20.03 -14.23
CA ALA A 560 0.65 -21.25 -14.38
C ALA A 560 -0.57 -21.36 -13.47
N SER A 561 -0.65 -20.55 -12.40
CA SER A 561 -1.86 -20.44 -11.56
C SER A 561 -2.84 -19.36 -12.03
N SER A 562 -2.37 -18.37 -12.80
CA SER A 562 -3.19 -17.26 -13.33
C SER A 562 -4.33 -17.80 -14.18
N SER A 563 -5.52 -17.23 -14.07
CA SER A 563 -6.69 -17.65 -14.86
C SER A 563 -6.55 -17.38 -16.35
N GLY A 564 -5.62 -16.51 -16.75
CA GLY A 564 -5.30 -16.20 -18.13
C GLY A 564 -4.38 -14.98 -18.24
N VAL A 565 -3.71 -14.83 -19.38
CA VAL A 565 -2.81 -13.71 -19.65
C VAL A 565 -3.32 -12.88 -20.83
N ALA A 566 -3.43 -11.56 -20.63
CA ALA A 566 -3.91 -10.62 -21.62
C ALA A 566 -2.87 -9.51 -21.90
N LEU A 567 -2.30 -9.51 -23.11
CA LEU A 567 -1.39 -8.46 -23.58
C LEU A 567 -2.22 -7.39 -24.30
N THR A 568 -2.76 -6.43 -23.55
CA THR A 568 -3.90 -5.60 -24.00
C THR A 568 -3.52 -4.42 -24.91
N GLY A 569 -2.22 -4.13 -25.09
CA GLY A 569 -1.76 -2.95 -25.81
C GLY A 569 -0.60 -3.18 -26.79
N THR A 570 -0.40 -2.20 -27.68
CA THR A 570 0.78 -2.15 -28.56
C THR A 570 2.07 -2.14 -27.73
N GLY A 571 3.04 -2.99 -28.06
CA GLY A 571 4.30 -3.09 -27.33
C GLY A 571 4.21 -3.79 -25.97
N ALA A 572 3.02 -4.26 -25.56
CA ALA A 572 2.87 -5.16 -24.42
C ALA A 572 3.79 -6.38 -24.63
N THR A 573 4.65 -6.69 -23.68
CA THR A 573 5.63 -7.78 -23.81
C THR A 573 5.57 -8.72 -22.61
N LEU A 574 5.37 -10.01 -22.86
CA LEU A 574 5.68 -11.07 -21.90
C LEU A 574 6.99 -11.74 -22.34
N ASP A 575 7.95 -11.88 -21.45
CA ASP A 575 9.22 -12.53 -21.78
C ASP A 575 9.52 -13.64 -20.76
N ILE A 576 9.49 -14.88 -21.25
CA ILE A 576 9.75 -16.11 -20.50
C ILE A 576 11.14 -16.70 -20.82
N SER A 577 11.99 -15.96 -21.52
CA SER A 577 13.30 -16.44 -21.98
C SER A 577 14.29 -16.71 -20.83
N GLN A 578 14.00 -16.24 -19.61
CA GLN A 578 14.74 -16.53 -18.38
C GLN A 578 14.00 -17.49 -17.42
N ALA A 579 12.81 -17.95 -17.78
CA ALA A 579 12.01 -18.88 -16.98
C ALA A 579 12.31 -20.34 -17.33
N SER A 580 11.49 -21.26 -16.81
CA SER A 580 11.38 -22.62 -17.35
C SER A 580 10.33 -22.67 -18.48
N ALA A 581 10.01 -23.87 -18.98
CA ALA A 581 8.80 -24.05 -19.80
C ALA A 581 7.56 -23.63 -19.01
N GLU A 582 6.72 -22.81 -19.61
CA GLU A 582 5.60 -22.12 -18.94
C GLU A 582 4.25 -22.62 -19.47
N THR A 583 3.21 -22.60 -18.65
CA THR A 583 1.86 -23.03 -19.04
C THR A 583 0.86 -21.93 -18.70
N LEU A 584 0.16 -21.38 -19.68
CA LEU A 584 -0.88 -20.37 -19.48
C LEU A 584 -2.25 -21.03 -19.62
N GLN A 585 -3.17 -20.77 -18.68
CA GLN A 585 -4.54 -21.31 -18.75
C GLN A 585 -5.33 -20.70 -19.92
N ASP A 586 -5.10 -19.43 -20.21
CA ASP A 586 -5.63 -18.76 -21.40
C ASP A 586 -4.66 -17.66 -21.88
N LEU A 587 -4.74 -17.30 -23.17
CA LEU A 587 -3.88 -16.29 -23.80
C LEU A 587 -4.68 -15.43 -24.77
N SER A 588 -4.67 -14.12 -24.53
CA SER A 588 -5.14 -13.11 -25.48
C SER A 588 -4.10 -12.00 -25.68
N GLY A 589 -4.13 -11.34 -26.83
CA GLY A 589 -3.17 -10.26 -27.10
C GLY A 589 -3.55 -9.36 -28.27
N ALA A 590 -3.29 -8.07 -28.10
CA ALA A 590 -3.45 -7.05 -29.13
C ALA A 590 -2.35 -7.15 -30.21
N ALA A 591 -2.59 -6.52 -31.36
CA ALA A 591 -1.60 -6.44 -32.42
C ALA A 591 -0.32 -5.71 -31.94
N ALA A 592 0.85 -6.18 -32.40
CA ALA A 592 2.16 -5.70 -31.97
C ALA A 592 2.45 -5.83 -30.45
N SER A 593 1.74 -6.70 -29.75
CA SER A 593 2.25 -7.33 -28.52
C SER A 593 3.25 -8.45 -28.85
N VAL A 594 4.10 -8.83 -27.91
CA VAL A 594 5.17 -9.83 -28.10
C VAL A 594 5.18 -10.84 -26.95
N ILE A 595 5.40 -12.12 -27.28
CA ILE A 595 5.85 -13.12 -26.32
C ILE A 595 7.23 -13.62 -26.73
N ALA A 596 8.24 -13.44 -25.88
CA ALA A 596 9.59 -13.91 -26.10
C ALA A 596 9.84 -15.23 -25.34
N LEU A 597 10.16 -16.30 -26.07
CA LEU A 597 10.28 -17.67 -25.53
C LEU A 597 11.71 -18.07 -25.12
N GLY A 598 12.72 -17.42 -25.68
CA GLY A 598 14.09 -17.89 -25.68
C GLY A 598 14.22 -19.27 -26.31
N SER A 599 14.54 -20.28 -25.49
CA SER A 599 14.58 -21.71 -25.86
C SER A 599 13.52 -22.55 -25.14
N HIS A 600 12.47 -21.93 -24.60
CA HIS A 600 11.47 -22.59 -23.77
C HIS A 600 10.19 -22.92 -24.54
N ALA A 601 9.47 -23.94 -24.05
CA ALA A 601 8.14 -24.27 -24.52
C ALA A 601 7.11 -23.41 -23.80
N LEU A 602 6.20 -22.80 -24.57
CA LEU A 602 4.98 -22.19 -24.06
C LEU A 602 3.81 -23.14 -24.29
N THR A 603 3.17 -23.58 -23.22
CA THR A 603 1.91 -24.32 -23.28
C THR A 603 0.74 -23.37 -23.08
N VAL A 604 -0.32 -23.47 -23.89
CA VAL A 604 -1.52 -22.62 -23.77
C VAL A 604 -2.75 -23.52 -23.73
N GLY A 605 -3.53 -23.42 -22.63
CA GLY A 605 -4.57 -24.36 -22.26
C GLY A 605 -6.01 -23.90 -22.44
N THR A 606 -6.28 -23.06 -23.45
CA THR A 606 -7.56 -22.37 -23.62
C THR A 606 -8.74 -23.36 -23.61
N ALA A 607 -9.63 -23.21 -22.63
CA ALA A 607 -10.90 -23.93 -22.57
C ALA A 607 -11.94 -23.23 -23.46
N ASP A 608 -11.96 -21.89 -23.38
CA ASP A 608 -12.67 -21.00 -24.28
C ASP A 608 -11.81 -20.64 -25.51
N SER A 609 -12.42 -19.97 -26.49
CA SER A 609 -11.73 -19.54 -27.71
C SER A 609 -11.21 -18.11 -27.59
N THR A 610 -9.91 -17.92 -27.83
CA THR A 610 -9.21 -16.64 -27.65
C THR A 610 -8.33 -16.27 -28.83
N VAL A 611 -8.01 -14.97 -28.93
CA VAL A 611 -7.25 -14.39 -30.04
C VAL A 611 -5.96 -13.75 -29.53
N PHE A 612 -4.85 -14.19 -30.08
CA PHE A 612 -3.54 -13.55 -29.94
C PHE A 612 -3.14 -12.94 -31.29
N ALA A 613 -3.17 -11.61 -31.36
CA ALA A 613 -2.78 -10.82 -32.53
C ALA A 613 -1.31 -10.33 -32.49
N GLY A 614 -0.60 -10.60 -31.38
CA GLY A 614 0.83 -10.35 -31.24
C GLY A 614 1.71 -11.37 -31.96
N ALA A 615 3.01 -11.28 -31.74
CA ALA A 615 4.00 -12.23 -32.25
C ALA A 615 4.63 -13.04 -31.10
N ILE A 616 4.60 -14.37 -31.19
CA ILE A 616 5.40 -15.26 -30.36
C ILE A 616 6.74 -15.50 -31.07
N THR A 617 7.86 -15.28 -30.39
CA THR A 617 9.21 -15.27 -30.99
C THR A 617 10.23 -16.04 -30.15
N ASP A 618 11.30 -16.51 -30.79
CA ASP A 618 12.55 -16.84 -30.10
C ASP A 618 13.19 -15.56 -29.50
N GLY A 619 14.25 -15.71 -28.70
CA GLY A 619 14.95 -14.58 -28.06
C GLY A 619 14.25 -14.04 -26.82
N GLY A 620 14.48 -12.76 -26.49
CA GLY A 620 14.16 -12.17 -25.18
C GLY A 620 15.44 -11.80 -24.41
N ILE A 621 15.31 -11.34 -23.17
CA ILE A 621 16.46 -10.91 -22.34
C ILE A 621 17.37 -12.06 -21.90
N GLY A 622 16.89 -13.30 -21.88
CA GLY A 622 17.70 -14.51 -21.74
C GLY A 622 18.37 -14.98 -23.03
N GLY A 623 17.96 -14.44 -24.18
CA GLY A 623 18.34 -14.94 -25.51
C GLY A 623 17.80 -16.35 -25.75
N GLY A 624 18.48 -17.12 -26.61
CA GLY A 624 18.06 -18.47 -26.99
C GLY A 624 17.26 -18.54 -28.28
N SER A 625 17.07 -19.76 -28.76
CA SER A 625 16.34 -20.11 -29.98
C SER A 625 15.71 -21.49 -29.84
N ALA A 626 14.83 -21.85 -30.77
CA ALA A 626 14.03 -23.07 -30.75
C ALA A 626 13.02 -23.13 -29.60
N GLY A 627 12.45 -21.97 -29.23
CA GLY A 627 11.23 -21.93 -28.43
C GLY A 627 10.06 -22.57 -29.21
N SER A 628 9.13 -23.19 -28.50
CA SER A 628 8.04 -23.96 -29.12
C SER A 628 6.68 -23.64 -28.51
N LEU A 629 5.61 -23.87 -29.28
CA LEU A 629 4.23 -23.69 -28.83
C LEU A 629 3.53 -25.04 -28.67
N ILE A 630 2.83 -25.24 -27.55
CA ILE A 630 1.99 -26.40 -27.28
C ILE A 630 0.56 -25.92 -27.00
N LYS A 631 -0.37 -26.16 -27.91
CA LYS A 631 -1.81 -25.93 -27.70
C LYS A 631 -2.43 -27.14 -26.99
N ILE A 632 -3.09 -26.91 -25.86
CA ILE A 632 -3.93 -27.89 -25.16
C ILE A 632 -5.31 -27.27 -24.87
N GLY A 633 -6.24 -28.05 -24.31
CA GLY A 633 -7.59 -27.58 -24.00
C GLY A 633 -8.52 -27.54 -25.23
N SER A 634 -9.83 -27.56 -24.99
CA SER A 634 -10.85 -27.75 -26.04
C SER A 634 -11.13 -26.52 -26.90
N GLY A 635 -10.73 -25.32 -26.47
CA GLY A 635 -11.02 -24.07 -27.17
C GLY A 635 -10.18 -23.86 -28.43
N THR A 636 -10.51 -22.82 -29.21
CA THR A 636 -9.69 -22.38 -30.34
C THR A 636 -8.70 -21.31 -29.89
N LEU A 637 -7.40 -21.55 -30.07
CA LEU A 637 -6.39 -20.49 -30.02
C LEU A 637 -6.22 -19.91 -31.42
N VAL A 638 -6.57 -18.64 -31.61
CA VAL A 638 -6.43 -17.93 -32.88
C VAL A 638 -5.15 -17.09 -32.87
N LEU A 639 -4.16 -17.51 -33.66
CA LEU A 639 -2.93 -16.76 -33.91
C LEU A 639 -3.12 -15.89 -35.16
N SER A 640 -3.43 -14.62 -34.97
CA SER A 640 -3.65 -13.65 -36.07
C SER A 640 -2.44 -12.75 -36.36
N GLY A 641 -1.41 -12.78 -35.51
CA GLY A 641 -0.09 -12.21 -35.78
C GLY A 641 0.88 -13.22 -36.42
N ALA A 642 2.03 -12.73 -36.89
CA ALA A 642 3.08 -13.56 -37.49
C ALA A 642 4.05 -14.04 -36.40
N ASN A 643 4.04 -15.35 -36.10
CA ASN A 643 4.91 -15.96 -35.10
C ASN A 643 6.19 -16.49 -35.75
N THR A 644 7.32 -16.37 -35.04
CA THR A 644 8.67 -16.60 -35.57
C THR A 644 9.54 -17.49 -34.68
N TYR A 645 8.97 -18.09 -33.63
CA TYR A 645 9.63 -19.13 -32.85
C TYR A 645 10.02 -20.34 -33.73
N THR A 646 11.13 -21.01 -33.43
CA THR A 646 11.72 -22.00 -34.36
C THR A 646 11.67 -23.45 -33.91
N GLY A 647 11.19 -23.73 -32.69
CA GLY A 647 11.09 -25.08 -32.11
C GLY A 647 9.90 -25.91 -32.60
N GLY A 648 9.06 -25.37 -33.50
CA GLY A 648 7.87 -26.03 -34.03
C GLY A 648 6.65 -25.92 -33.10
N THR A 649 5.54 -26.53 -33.53
CA THR A 649 4.24 -26.43 -32.84
C THR A 649 3.65 -27.82 -32.57
N THR A 650 3.03 -28.01 -31.40
CA THR A 650 2.22 -29.19 -31.08
C THR A 650 0.80 -28.78 -30.74
N ILE A 651 -0.19 -29.38 -31.39
CA ILE A 651 -1.62 -29.25 -31.05
C ILE A 651 -2.00 -30.58 -30.40
N SER A 652 -2.25 -30.57 -29.10
CA SER A 652 -2.61 -31.79 -28.35
C SER A 652 -4.11 -32.02 -28.29
N ASP A 653 -4.90 -30.93 -28.30
CA ASP A 653 -6.36 -30.93 -28.26
C ASP A 653 -6.92 -29.57 -28.73
N GLY A 654 -8.21 -29.55 -29.06
CA GLY A 654 -8.92 -28.37 -29.56
C GLY A 654 -8.43 -27.91 -30.95
N THR A 655 -8.53 -26.62 -31.20
CA THR A 655 -8.16 -26.01 -32.49
C THR A 655 -7.02 -25.01 -32.33
N LEU A 656 -6.04 -25.05 -33.24
CA LEU A 656 -5.14 -23.93 -33.51
C LEU A 656 -5.53 -23.30 -34.85
N GLN A 657 -5.93 -22.03 -34.83
CA GLN A 657 -6.28 -21.29 -36.04
C GLN A 657 -5.20 -20.28 -36.39
N LEU A 658 -4.73 -20.31 -37.64
CA LEU A 658 -3.78 -19.36 -38.21
C LEU A 658 -4.55 -18.33 -39.05
N GLY A 659 -4.60 -17.10 -38.55
CA GLY A 659 -5.37 -16.01 -39.14
C GLY A 659 -6.80 -15.88 -38.58
N ALA A 660 -7.45 -14.78 -38.94
CA ALA A 660 -8.82 -14.44 -38.53
C ALA A 660 -9.54 -13.68 -39.67
N GLY A 661 -9.55 -14.26 -40.87
CA GLY A 661 -9.98 -13.63 -42.12
C GLY A 661 -9.05 -12.54 -42.65
N SER A 662 -7.89 -12.32 -42.03
CA SER A 662 -6.89 -11.31 -42.39
C SER A 662 -5.76 -11.90 -43.25
N SER A 663 -4.86 -11.04 -43.76
CA SER A 663 -3.63 -11.45 -44.46
C SER A 663 -2.45 -11.70 -43.51
N SER A 664 -2.73 -12.13 -42.28
CA SER A 664 -1.76 -12.35 -41.20
C SER A 664 -2.19 -13.56 -40.38
N GLY A 665 -1.31 -14.07 -39.53
CA GLY A 665 -1.47 -15.34 -38.82
C GLY A 665 -0.58 -16.42 -39.44
N SER A 666 0.52 -16.75 -38.78
CA SER A 666 1.47 -17.78 -39.25
C SER A 666 2.29 -18.35 -38.10
N VAL A 667 2.83 -19.55 -38.30
CA VAL A 667 3.85 -20.18 -37.45
C VAL A 667 4.98 -20.72 -38.35
N LEU A 668 6.14 -21.02 -37.77
CA LEU A 668 7.27 -21.62 -38.49
C LEU A 668 7.51 -23.07 -38.03
N GLY A 669 8.18 -23.83 -38.89
CA GLY A 669 8.58 -25.21 -38.60
C GLY A 669 7.44 -26.23 -38.72
N ASP A 670 7.72 -27.45 -38.28
CA ASP A 670 6.79 -28.58 -38.36
C ASP A 670 5.67 -28.47 -37.31
N ILE A 671 4.54 -29.11 -37.60
CA ILE A 671 3.37 -29.19 -36.73
C ILE A 671 3.05 -30.66 -36.44
N VAL A 672 2.96 -30.98 -35.15
CA VAL A 672 2.36 -32.23 -34.65
C VAL A 672 0.93 -31.93 -34.24
N ASP A 673 -0.04 -32.36 -35.03
CA ASP A 673 -1.46 -32.11 -34.83
C ASP A 673 -2.21 -33.37 -34.37
N GLN A 674 -2.86 -33.25 -33.22
CA GLN A 674 -3.76 -34.24 -32.63
C GLN A 674 -5.20 -33.75 -32.53
N GLY A 675 -5.47 -32.49 -32.89
CA GLY A 675 -6.77 -31.81 -32.82
C GLY A 675 -7.20 -31.32 -34.20
N ILE A 676 -7.31 -30.00 -34.36
CA ILE A 676 -7.56 -29.34 -35.65
C ILE A 676 -6.55 -28.22 -35.88
N LEU A 677 -5.85 -28.25 -37.01
CA LEU A 677 -5.14 -27.10 -37.58
C LEU A 677 -6.04 -26.38 -38.61
N ALA A 678 -6.42 -25.14 -38.30
CA ALA A 678 -7.24 -24.31 -39.19
C ALA A 678 -6.43 -23.17 -39.82
N PHE A 679 -6.63 -22.93 -41.11
CA PHE A 679 -6.11 -21.77 -41.83
C PHE A 679 -7.28 -20.84 -42.19
N ASP A 680 -7.30 -19.65 -41.60
CA ASP A 680 -8.31 -18.61 -41.82
C ASP A 680 -7.65 -17.30 -42.27
N ARG A 681 -7.10 -17.36 -43.49
CA ARG A 681 -6.43 -16.23 -44.15
C ARG A 681 -7.17 -15.81 -45.41
N SER A 682 -7.15 -14.51 -45.71
CA SER A 682 -7.75 -13.95 -46.93
C SER A 682 -6.77 -13.78 -48.10
N ASP A 683 -5.49 -14.10 -47.91
CA ASP A 683 -4.43 -14.02 -48.91
C ASP A 683 -3.79 -15.38 -49.24
N ASN A 684 -2.79 -15.38 -50.11
CA ASN A 684 -2.09 -16.59 -50.53
C ASN A 684 -0.92 -16.86 -49.57
N ALA A 685 -1.01 -17.94 -48.80
CA ALA A 685 0.00 -18.35 -47.81
C ALA A 685 0.65 -19.67 -48.22
N ILE A 686 1.98 -19.75 -48.11
CA ILE A 686 2.72 -21.01 -48.30
C ILE A 686 3.07 -21.56 -46.92
N PHE A 687 2.70 -22.82 -46.66
CA PHE A 687 3.17 -23.58 -45.51
C PHE A 687 4.17 -24.66 -45.96
N SER A 688 5.34 -24.65 -45.32
CA SER A 688 6.49 -25.50 -45.71
C SER A 688 7.01 -26.41 -44.59
N GLY A 689 6.40 -26.36 -43.40
CA GLY A 689 6.63 -27.37 -42.36
C GLY A 689 5.83 -28.64 -42.65
N VAL A 690 6.28 -29.78 -42.14
CA VAL A 690 5.53 -31.05 -42.17
C VAL A 690 4.41 -31.00 -41.15
N ILE A 691 3.19 -31.32 -41.58
CA ILE A 691 2.04 -31.55 -40.70
C ILE A 691 1.92 -33.06 -40.47
N SER A 692 1.88 -33.48 -39.20
CA SER A 692 1.90 -34.89 -38.78
C SER A 692 0.92 -35.15 -37.63
N GLY A 693 0.60 -36.41 -37.33
CA GLY A 693 -0.26 -36.79 -36.20
C GLY A 693 -1.64 -37.32 -36.59
N SER A 694 -2.58 -37.35 -35.65
CA SER A 694 -3.94 -37.86 -35.89
C SER A 694 -5.01 -36.79 -36.14
N GLY A 695 -4.66 -35.51 -35.98
CA GLY A 695 -5.54 -34.36 -36.17
C GLY A 695 -5.91 -34.10 -37.64
N GLY A 696 -6.84 -33.16 -37.83
CA GLY A 696 -7.40 -32.79 -39.13
C GLY A 696 -7.09 -31.35 -39.55
N LEU A 697 -7.18 -31.08 -40.85
CA LEU A 697 -6.87 -29.77 -41.42
C LEU A 697 -8.13 -29.10 -41.98
N LEU A 698 -8.34 -27.83 -41.62
CA LEU A 698 -9.43 -27.00 -42.13
C LEU A 698 -8.88 -25.79 -42.89
N GLN A 699 -9.20 -25.66 -44.17
CA GLN A 699 -9.07 -24.41 -44.92
C GLN A 699 -10.39 -23.65 -44.84
N GLY A 700 -10.42 -22.62 -43.99
CA GLY A 700 -11.61 -21.81 -43.67
C GLY A 700 -11.55 -20.35 -44.13
N GLY A 701 -10.36 -19.87 -44.52
CA GLY A 701 -10.17 -18.51 -45.05
C GLY A 701 -10.49 -18.39 -46.54
N SER A 702 -10.74 -17.16 -47.02
CA SER A 702 -11.06 -16.90 -48.43
C SER A 702 -9.87 -16.92 -49.38
N GLY A 703 -8.64 -17.04 -48.86
CA GLY A 703 -7.40 -17.06 -49.62
C GLY A 703 -6.98 -18.46 -50.09
N THR A 704 -5.71 -18.58 -50.49
CA THR A 704 -5.12 -19.86 -50.93
C THR A 704 -4.06 -20.34 -49.93
N THR A 705 -4.26 -21.49 -49.30
CA THR A 705 -3.21 -22.14 -48.50
C THR A 705 -2.47 -23.15 -49.36
N ALA A 706 -1.15 -23.00 -49.52
CA ALA A 706 -0.30 -23.89 -50.31
C ALA A 706 0.57 -24.79 -49.42
N LEU A 707 0.27 -26.08 -49.38
CA LEU A 707 1.02 -27.11 -48.67
C LEU A 707 2.10 -27.71 -49.58
N THR A 708 3.35 -27.56 -49.16
CA THR A 708 4.55 -27.92 -49.96
C THR A 708 5.37 -29.07 -49.35
N ALA A 709 5.07 -29.47 -48.12
CA ALA A 709 5.78 -30.51 -47.37
C ALA A 709 5.17 -31.91 -47.58
N VAL A 710 5.82 -32.94 -47.03
CA VAL A 710 5.32 -34.32 -47.07
C VAL A 710 4.45 -34.56 -45.83
N ASP A 711 3.20 -34.10 -45.86
CA ASP A 711 2.31 -34.18 -44.71
C ASP A 711 1.78 -35.61 -44.48
N THR A 712 1.79 -36.00 -43.21
CA THR A 712 1.56 -37.38 -42.73
C THR A 712 0.39 -37.48 -41.76
N TYR A 713 -0.33 -36.38 -41.50
CA TYR A 713 -1.51 -36.41 -40.65
C TYR A 713 -2.63 -37.28 -41.24
N THR A 714 -3.44 -37.90 -40.37
CA THR A 714 -4.46 -38.88 -40.78
C THR A 714 -5.90 -38.44 -40.57
N GLY A 715 -6.16 -37.34 -39.86
CA GLY A 715 -7.50 -36.78 -39.71
C GLY A 715 -7.98 -36.13 -41.02
N ALA A 716 -9.28 -35.84 -41.08
CA ALA A 716 -9.91 -35.33 -42.30
C ALA A 716 -9.32 -33.98 -42.74
N THR A 717 -9.25 -33.76 -44.05
CA THR A 717 -8.96 -32.46 -44.63
C THR A 717 -10.24 -31.88 -45.23
N GLU A 718 -10.62 -30.66 -44.82
CA GLU A 718 -11.80 -29.98 -45.34
C GLU A 718 -11.42 -28.62 -45.93
N VAL A 719 -11.82 -28.38 -47.17
CA VAL A 719 -11.77 -27.07 -47.83
C VAL A 719 -13.16 -26.48 -47.74
N ALA A 720 -13.42 -25.69 -46.70
CA ALA A 720 -14.71 -25.08 -46.39
C ALA A 720 -14.86 -23.66 -46.97
N SER A 721 -13.74 -22.99 -47.26
CA SER A 721 -13.67 -21.69 -47.92
C SER A 721 -12.40 -21.59 -48.76
N GLY A 722 -12.34 -20.60 -49.66
CA GLY A 722 -11.15 -20.30 -50.46
C GLY A 722 -10.61 -21.50 -51.23
N ASP A 723 -9.27 -21.58 -51.30
CA ASP A 723 -8.56 -22.62 -52.05
C ASP A 723 -7.50 -23.32 -51.19
N LEU A 724 -7.35 -24.64 -51.37
CA LEU A 724 -6.21 -25.42 -50.87
C LEU A 724 -5.36 -25.87 -52.06
N GLN A 725 -4.09 -25.49 -52.09
CA GLN A 725 -3.10 -25.95 -53.07
C GLN A 725 -2.20 -26.99 -52.42
N VAL A 726 -2.08 -28.17 -53.02
CA VAL A 726 -1.22 -29.26 -52.54
C VAL A 726 -0.17 -29.55 -53.59
N ASP A 727 1.05 -29.12 -53.35
CA ASP A 727 2.22 -29.44 -54.18
C ASP A 727 3.15 -30.47 -53.50
N GLY A 728 2.98 -30.65 -52.19
CA GLY A 728 3.61 -31.72 -51.40
C GLY A 728 2.77 -32.99 -51.32
N THR A 729 2.50 -33.49 -50.12
CA THR A 729 1.56 -34.60 -49.92
C THR A 729 0.60 -34.38 -48.75
N ILE A 730 -0.63 -34.87 -48.87
CA ILE A 730 -1.57 -35.12 -47.76
C ILE A 730 -1.84 -36.64 -47.72
N THR A 731 -1.90 -37.23 -46.53
CA THR A 731 -2.15 -38.68 -46.37
C THR A 731 -3.63 -39.03 -46.23
N SER A 732 -4.44 -38.12 -45.69
CA SER A 732 -5.89 -38.25 -45.52
C SER A 732 -6.70 -37.91 -46.78
N ASP A 733 -8.01 -38.19 -46.71
CA ASP A 733 -8.99 -37.83 -47.74
C ASP A 733 -9.40 -36.35 -47.61
N VAL A 734 -9.55 -35.68 -48.76
CA VAL A 734 -9.91 -34.26 -48.85
C VAL A 734 -11.38 -34.09 -49.26
N GLN A 735 -12.16 -33.39 -48.44
CA GLN A 735 -13.47 -32.84 -48.81
C GLN A 735 -13.29 -31.43 -49.39
N VAL A 736 -13.94 -31.16 -50.52
CA VAL A 736 -13.86 -29.87 -51.22
C VAL A 736 -15.27 -29.29 -51.36
N ASP A 737 -15.64 -28.33 -50.52
CA ASP A 737 -17.01 -27.84 -50.44
C ASP A 737 -17.40 -26.96 -51.63
N ALA A 738 -18.71 -26.79 -51.82
CA ALA A 738 -19.26 -26.03 -52.94
C ALA A 738 -18.77 -24.57 -52.92
N GLY A 739 -18.11 -24.16 -54.01
CA GLY A 739 -17.53 -22.81 -54.15
C GLY A 739 -16.05 -22.70 -53.79
N THR A 740 -15.43 -23.76 -53.26
CA THR A 740 -13.99 -23.82 -52.94
C THR A 740 -13.18 -24.53 -54.03
N THR A 741 -11.84 -24.49 -53.96
CA THR A 741 -10.97 -25.21 -54.89
C THR A 741 -9.91 -26.06 -54.17
N LEU A 742 -9.75 -27.32 -54.58
CA LEU A 742 -8.51 -28.07 -54.38
C LEU A 742 -7.65 -27.95 -55.65
N SER A 743 -6.37 -27.67 -55.48
CA SER A 743 -5.43 -27.49 -56.61
C SER A 743 -4.02 -28.00 -56.32
N GLY A 744 -3.10 -27.88 -57.30
CA GLY A 744 -1.69 -28.21 -57.15
C GLY A 744 -1.24 -29.46 -57.91
N THR A 745 -0.02 -29.92 -57.63
CA THR A 745 0.63 -31.07 -58.31
C THR A 745 1.13 -32.16 -57.36
N GLY A 746 0.59 -32.20 -56.15
CA GLY A 746 1.00 -33.10 -55.09
C GLY A 746 0.28 -34.44 -55.10
N ARG A 747 0.37 -35.13 -53.97
CA ARG A 747 -0.35 -36.39 -53.72
C ARG A 747 -1.31 -36.23 -52.53
N VAL A 748 -2.56 -36.63 -52.68
CA VAL A 748 -3.57 -36.66 -51.62
C VAL A 748 -4.08 -38.09 -51.39
N GLY A 749 -4.89 -38.31 -50.35
CA GLY A 749 -5.62 -39.55 -50.12
C GLY A 749 -6.73 -39.77 -51.16
N GLY A 750 -7.98 -39.79 -50.69
CA GLY A 750 -9.17 -39.64 -51.53
C GLY A 750 -9.53 -38.18 -51.76
N ILE A 751 -10.47 -37.93 -52.69
CA ILE A 751 -11.03 -36.59 -52.91
C ILE A 751 -12.55 -36.68 -53.07
N ASN A 752 -13.31 -35.93 -52.28
CA ASN A 752 -14.76 -35.81 -52.39
C ASN A 752 -15.13 -34.37 -52.79
N VAL A 753 -15.36 -34.16 -54.09
CA VAL A 753 -15.52 -32.82 -54.68
C VAL A 753 -16.98 -32.43 -54.76
N PHE A 754 -17.35 -31.32 -54.12
CA PHE A 754 -18.56 -30.53 -54.36
C PHE A 754 -18.24 -29.18 -55.03
N GLY A 755 -17.07 -28.60 -54.73
CA GLY A 755 -16.51 -27.41 -55.38
C GLY A 755 -15.72 -27.73 -56.65
N ASN A 756 -14.51 -27.19 -56.74
CA ASN A 756 -13.63 -27.29 -57.90
C ASN A 756 -12.40 -28.15 -57.59
N LEU A 757 -11.96 -28.96 -58.56
CA LEU A 757 -10.63 -29.56 -58.59
C LEU A 757 -9.88 -29.00 -59.80
N LEU A 758 -8.79 -28.27 -59.58
CA LEU A 758 -8.00 -27.62 -60.61
C LEU A 758 -6.58 -28.22 -60.66
N ILE A 759 -6.23 -28.89 -61.76
CA ILE A 759 -4.87 -29.40 -61.96
C ILE A 759 -4.22 -28.61 -63.08
N GLY A 760 -3.07 -28.01 -62.77
CA GLY A 760 -2.28 -27.25 -63.72
C GLY A 760 -2.58 -25.75 -63.75
N ASP A 761 -1.80 -25.05 -64.58
CA ASP A 761 -1.95 -23.64 -64.88
C ASP A 761 -1.52 -23.40 -66.35
N ALA A 762 -1.74 -22.18 -66.84
CA ALA A 762 -1.39 -21.82 -68.22
C ALA A 762 0.12 -21.67 -68.49
N ALA A 763 0.98 -21.82 -67.48
CA ALA A 763 2.43 -21.74 -67.62
C ALA A 763 3.09 -23.13 -67.75
N ALA A 764 2.45 -24.22 -67.30
CA ALA A 764 2.94 -25.59 -67.50
C ALA A 764 1.81 -26.63 -67.56
N ALA A 765 1.59 -27.19 -68.75
CA ALA A 765 0.47 -28.10 -69.01
C ALA A 765 0.61 -29.51 -68.40
N ALA A 766 1.82 -30.06 -68.39
CA ALA A 766 2.10 -31.44 -67.97
C ALA A 766 2.23 -31.57 -66.44
N LYS A 767 1.18 -31.20 -65.70
CA LYS A 767 1.10 -31.28 -64.24
C LYS A 767 0.23 -32.45 -63.80
N VAL A 768 0.63 -33.18 -62.77
CA VAL A 768 -0.08 -34.37 -62.27
C VAL A 768 -0.46 -34.15 -60.81
N MET A 769 -1.71 -34.43 -60.43
CA MET A 769 -2.09 -34.69 -59.04
C MET A 769 -2.38 -36.17 -58.88
N SER A 770 -1.96 -36.77 -57.76
CA SER A 770 -2.21 -38.19 -57.46
C SER A 770 -3.14 -38.36 -56.26
N ALA A 771 -4.25 -39.07 -56.41
CA ALA A 771 -5.10 -39.54 -55.33
C ALA A 771 -4.78 -41.02 -55.03
N THR A 772 -4.41 -41.36 -53.79
CA THR A 772 -4.15 -42.76 -53.39
C THR A 772 -5.41 -43.57 -53.14
N HIS A 773 -6.53 -42.92 -52.80
CA HIS A 773 -7.82 -43.58 -52.57
C HIS A 773 -8.82 -43.23 -53.69
N ASN A 774 -10.11 -43.21 -53.37
CA ASN A 774 -11.18 -42.94 -54.34
C ASN A 774 -11.34 -41.44 -54.59
N VAL A 775 -11.76 -41.07 -55.81
CA VAL A 775 -12.20 -39.72 -56.14
C VAL A 775 -13.68 -39.74 -56.49
N THR A 776 -14.47 -38.88 -55.87
CA THR A 776 -15.89 -38.68 -56.18
C THR A 776 -16.14 -37.23 -56.59
N PHE A 777 -16.73 -37.05 -57.77
CA PHE A 777 -17.24 -35.76 -58.25
C PHE A 777 -18.77 -35.73 -58.10
N ASN A 778 -19.26 -34.92 -57.18
CA ASN A 778 -20.69 -34.84 -56.85
C ASN A 778 -21.45 -33.89 -57.82
N PRO A 779 -22.79 -33.92 -57.85
CA PRO A 779 -23.58 -33.01 -58.69
C PRO A 779 -23.16 -31.54 -58.50
N GLY A 780 -22.82 -30.88 -59.62
CA GLY A 780 -22.41 -29.47 -59.62
C GLY A 780 -20.91 -29.19 -59.46
N SER A 781 -20.11 -30.18 -59.03
CA SER A 781 -18.64 -30.00 -58.92
C SER A 781 -18.00 -29.75 -60.28
N GLN A 782 -16.85 -29.06 -60.32
CA GLN A 782 -16.05 -28.90 -61.53
C GLN A 782 -14.71 -29.62 -61.43
N PHE A 783 -14.28 -30.26 -62.51
CA PHE A 783 -12.91 -30.71 -62.72
C PHE A 783 -12.31 -29.93 -63.88
N GLN A 784 -11.28 -29.14 -63.61
CA GLN A 784 -10.59 -28.28 -64.57
C GLN A 784 -9.17 -28.83 -64.83
N ILE A 785 -8.84 -29.00 -66.11
CA ILE A 785 -7.53 -29.47 -66.58
C ILE A 785 -7.01 -28.54 -67.67
N TYR A 786 -5.72 -28.22 -67.64
CA TYR A 786 -5.08 -27.49 -68.73
C TYR A 786 -4.60 -28.43 -69.84
N ILE A 787 -4.75 -28.04 -71.11
CA ILE A 787 -4.22 -28.73 -72.29
C ILE A 787 -3.54 -27.69 -73.21
N ASP A 788 -2.29 -27.94 -73.62
CA ASP A 788 -1.56 -27.06 -74.55
C ASP A 788 -1.71 -27.47 -76.04
N PRO A 789 -1.31 -26.62 -76.99
CA PRO A 789 -1.37 -26.93 -78.42
C PRO A 789 -0.46 -28.10 -78.88
N THR A 790 0.41 -28.62 -78.03
CA THR A 790 1.25 -29.81 -78.29
C THR A 790 0.57 -31.10 -77.82
N GLY A 791 -0.54 -30.99 -77.07
CA GLY A 791 -1.26 -32.11 -76.47
C GLY A 791 -0.71 -32.52 -75.10
N ALA A 792 0.24 -31.78 -74.53
CA ALA A 792 0.58 -31.92 -73.11
C ALA A 792 -0.61 -31.45 -72.28
N HIS A 793 -0.96 -32.22 -71.25
CA HIS A 793 -2.19 -32.01 -70.49
C HIS A 793 -2.00 -32.36 -69.03
N SER A 794 -2.83 -31.74 -68.19
CA SER A 794 -2.88 -31.99 -66.77
C SER A 794 -3.62 -33.30 -66.48
N LEU A 795 -3.16 -34.04 -65.48
CA LEU A 795 -3.60 -35.41 -65.20
C LEU A 795 -3.99 -35.57 -63.73
N LEU A 796 -5.19 -36.10 -63.48
CA LEU A 796 -5.54 -36.70 -62.21
C LEU A 796 -5.23 -38.20 -62.27
N GLN A 797 -4.21 -38.65 -61.55
CA GLN A 797 -3.95 -40.07 -61.34
C GLN A 797 -4.74 -40.55 -60.12
N VAL A 798 -5.62 -41.53 -60.28
CA VAL A 798 -6.40 -42.13 -59.18
C VAL A 798 -6.01 -43.60 -59.03
N ASN A 799 -5.49 -43.96 -57.86
CA ASN A 799 -5.12 -45.34 -57.54
C ASN A 799 -6.28 -46.16 -56.93
N GLY A 800 -7.40 -45.50 -56.58
CA GLY A 800 -8.69 -46.12 -56.28
C GLY A 800 -9.69 -46.03 -57.43
N SER A 801 -10.97 -45.86 -57.12
CA SER A 801 -12.05 -45.63 -58.09
C SER A 801 -12.32 -44.13 -58.30
N ALA A 802 -12.47 -43.70 -59.55
CA ALA A 802 -12.96 -42.36 -59.90
C ALA A 802 -14.45 -42.45 -60.29
N VAL A 803 -15.32 -41.72 -59.59
CA VAL A 803 -16.79 -41.76 -59.77
C VAL A 803 -17.34 -40.36 -60.08
N LEU A 804 -17.98 -40.23 -61.25
CA LEU A 804 -18.66 -39.01 -61.66
C LEU A 804 -20.18 -39.15 -61.40
N LYS A 805 -20.69 -38.49 -60.35
CA LYS A 805 -22.11 -38.53 -59.95
C LYS A 805 -22.96 -37.38 -60.53
N GLY A 806 -22.42 -36.63 -61.50
CA GLY A 806 -23.05 -35.42 -62.04
C GLY A 806 -22.20 -34.14 -61.94
N GLY A 807 -20.91 -34.27 -61.63
CA GLY A 807 -19.94 -33.19 -61.81
C GLY A 807 -19.66 -32.92 -63.30
N ASN A 808 -19.14 -31.74 -63.60
CA ASN A 808 -18.70 -31.33 -64.92
C ASN A 808 -17.19 -31.46 -65.06
N VAL A 809 -16.72 -31.78 -66.27
CA VAL A 809 -15.29 -31.67 -66.65
C VAL A 809 -15.18 -30.55 -67.68
N SER A 810 -14.30 -29.58 -67.44
CA SER A 810 -14.08 -28.41 -68.29
C SER A 810 -12.61 -28.27 -68.69
N LEU A 811 -12.42 -27.64 -69.85
CA LEU A 811 -11.14 -27.33 -70.52
C LEU A 811 -10.88 -25.82 -70.47
#